data_AF-A0A074XWB0-F1
#
_entry.id   AF-A0A074XWB0-F1
#
_cell.length_a   1.000
_cell.length_b   1.000
_cell.length_c   1.000
_cell.angle_alpha   90.00
_cell.angle_beta   90.00
_cell.angle_gamma   90.00
#
_symmetry.space_group_name_H-M   'P 1'
#
loop_
_entity.id
_entity.type
_entity.pdbx_description
1 polymer ?
#
loop_
_entity_poly.entity_id
_entity_poly.type
_entity_poly.pdbx_seq_one_letter_code
_entity_poly.pdbx_strand_id
1 'polypeptide(L)'
;MLTPTYVNLKSFFYPIGNTPAANLLRDYRPHDAVKVLAIGCGDVRNILFTLWSNQGAEYTFDFTACDSDPAVLARNVFLLTAVACNAKSAPPKQTEQIERLWRAYYHFYVTSTDLAFIQEHARQLHTASESLLIWNQSPFGAYLKFTTEATLTEVRRIWLSYAQTRSSQEDSESRHAINLVFDTHYNTSESRPSIVGHGVRSAGAHGLWATPQLNDAFHAFWRTGVVAGNRRDVSALSQDGGGRVNPLMAISPVPSSKYNVHYGSDPLLGFHLAEHFDLASQAADVGMESLALLLKSQFSKWCQTFISCVASRTINIMHHCGEAINFAHALQAIKGSDTLSPLTRHYVKPWSAVPLSLPSTLFTAYHVIDTSNVIDHVGILSLLPAIVPLLSEVCGSVLYTESLLQGAEESQNFLSTVLHSDVTMSSLVFGVAPVGYLLGTMTDSTHIEHLLEMSLGKGRQKQYRMRLPWRRAAQGDLEVLKLMHGSGGSASYRLNMDPHELAAYFMQVYLAMFRESEDISIKLEVLKRMMATPLVNDLGFCSRLSIVALLATAKRTISTDWKVCIGELVSMIENNRSLMISSSSLQELYLHLHASDLWSAETFMVEPRAQLNPWGRMRPPGESGLLGKHNLPAIVHIALVVPRRSLVVFTEQPVEKVGTPGLHLSLSNGMKFENCFYAIDTFFGKLEEIDDKAQVFEDHQGWAGEADLIVTCPVPTWSLLLDRRKDLNISLSVNTSPATMQYTKKLGVLMRVFTANLESKHVHVLAHAPSSELGRNDGNLPSNHRATLSTEIAPPISAAVALQRDGTVQCIRVTNNYANCSRESKALKDGATVAILQISPCVFMATIGDLQSPKGFVLPFPVDGAACKIRIARKSSWIEISAPTSNALQPGGFKHDSFPVVSHGGSVMAWGMGRVNPDLQPQVMASISTLAFLQPLFSMALSERERTCVNHIPPLIQAKEVIRQMCLGSVGLHPDSPGNKVRLFMLKDESTYQFFIIANALRHDRDTGSVFLDAFYMPATRDLIAHKSFQAILSPNINHHSLVINADAEDIKLWQSLIPALVERCRSWEHVENCKWKTKPSKASICDCGLGKDVSKMSSDFRDIARFATRIAIPAMSAVPYLESMTSQESMYRLTDEMQTARLEQRQQQQPLIPSSNAPDASNMDACGHCRTIKPGLKACTRCEKVKYCNHTCQKAAWKTHKKECKR
;
A
#
# COMPACT_ATOMS: atom_id res chain seq x y z
N MET A 1 13.53 -20.34 -2.55
CA MET A 1 12.57 -19.20 -2.54
C MET A 1 13.09 -17.94 -3.23
N LEU A 2 12.18 -17.09 -3.72
CA LEU A 2 12.49 -15.78 -4.33
C LEU A 2 12.87 -14.69 -3.32
N THR A 3 12.21 -14.70 -2.17
CA THR A 3 12.52 -13.81 -1.04
C THR A 3 13.55 -14.46 -0.11
N PRO A 4 14.40 -13.68 0.57
CA PRO A 4 15.37 -14.24 1.52
C PRO A 4 14.67 -15.03 2.63
N THR A 5 15.26 -16.17 3.00
CA THR A 5 14.74 -17.00 4.10
C THR A 5 15.23 -16.45 5.44
N TYR A 6 14.31 -15.95 6.26
CA TYR A 6 14.62 -15.42 7.59
C TYR A 6 14.18 -16.38 8.70
N VAL A 7 15.03 -16.54 9.72
CA VAL A 7 14.65 -17.18 10.98
C VAL A 7 13.64 -16.29 11.69
N ASN A 8 12.37 -16.68 11.64
CA ASN A 8 11.29 -15.96 12.30
C ASN A 8 10.77 -16.74 13.51
N LEU A 9 11.30 -16.42 14.69
CA LEU A 9 10.87 -17.03 15.96
C LEU A 9 9.62 -16.36 16.56
N LYS A 10 9.25 -15.18 16.06
CA LYS A 10 8.11 -14.40 16.52
C LYS A 10 7.39 -13.84 15.31
N SER A 11 6.46 -14.61 14.78
CA SER A 11 5.43 -14.07 13.90
C SER A 11 4.45 -13.26 14.73
N PHE A 12 3.67 -12.39 14.10
CA PHE A 12 2.52 -11.77 14.73
C PHE A 12 1.26 -12.15 13.96
N PHE A 13 0.19 -12.37 14.70
CA PHE A 13 -1.14 -12.47 14.14
C PHE A 13 -1.73 -11.06 14.00
N TYR A 14 -2.20 -10.73 12.80
CA TYR A 14 -2.82 -9.43 12.49
C TYR A 14 -4.33 -9.61 12.24
N PRO A 15 -5.15 -9.77 13.30
CA PRO A 15 -6.60 -9.87 13.15
C PRO A 15 -7.24 -8.56 12.68
N ILE A 16 -6.53 -7.44 12.78
CA ILE A 16 -7.08 -6.12 12.45
C ILE A 16 -6.10 -5.44 11.51
N GLY A 17 -6.66 -4.82 10.48
CA GLY A 17 -5.97 -3.93 9.59
C GLY A 17 -5.17 -2.84 10.29
N ASN A 18 -3.96 -2.58 9.83
CA ASN A 18 -3.08 -1.55 10.39
C ASN A 18 -3.20 -0.18 9.70
N THR A 19 -4.18 -0.01 8.81
CA THR A 19 -4.44 1.22 8.04
C THR A 19 -5.94 1.46 7.86
N PRO A 20 -6.40 2.73 7.71
CA PRO A 20 -7.78 3.05 7.31
C PRO A 20 -8.24 2.24 6.11
N ALA A 21 -9.53 1.87 6.10
CA ALA A 21 -10.12 1.19 4.95
C ALA A 21 -9.98 2.05 3.69
N ALA A 22 -9.63 1.42 2.57
CA ALA A 22 -9.44 2.08 1.29
C ALA A 22 -10.44 1.56 0.25
N ASN A 23 -11.03 2.45 -0.53
CA ASN A 23 -11.82 2.11 -1.70
C ASN A 23 -10.88 1.66 -2.83
N LEU A 24 -10.86 0.36 -3.12
CA LEU A 24 -10.00 -0.23 -4.14
C LEU A 24 -10.38 0.24 -5.57
N LEU A 25 -11.57 0.81 -5.76
CA LEU A 25 -12.00 1.40 -7.03
C LEU A 25 -11.88 2.92 -7.06
N ARG A 26 -11.17 3.54 -6.10
CA ARG A 26 -10.98 4.99 -6.04
C ARG A 26 -10.48 5.55 -7.37
N ASP A 27 -9.43 4.95 -7.94
CA ASP A 27 -8.85 5.43 -9.18
C ASP A 27 -9.29 4.59 -10.40
N TYR A 28 -10.35 3.78 -10.31
CA TYR A 28 -10.85 2.99 -11.46
C TYR A 28 -12.36 3.16 -11.61
N ARG A 29 -12.85 3.31 -12.85
CA ARG A 29 -14.29 3.37 -13.13
C ARG A 29 -14.71 2.17 -13.99
N PRO A 30 -15.30 1.13 -13.38
CA PRO A 30 -15.79 -0.03 -14.12
C PRO A 30 -16.88 0.37 -15.12
N HIS A 31 -16.87 -0.30 -16.27
CA HIS A 31 -17.99 -0.31 -17.21
C HIS A 31 -18.82 -1.58 -17.00
N ASP A 32 -18.14 -2.73 -16.95
CA ASP A 32 -18.72 -4.05 -16.65
C ASP A 32 -18.06 -4.65 -15.39
N ALA A 33 -17.92 -5.98 -15.32
CA ALA A 33 -17.28 -6.68 -14.22
C ALA A 33 -15.86 -6.18 -13.93
N VAL A 34 -15.57 -5.99 -12.64
CA VAL A 34 -14.27 -5.53 -12.15
C VAL A 34 -13.50 -6.66 -11.46
N LYS A 35 -12.27 -6.88 -11.92
CA LYS A 35 -11.35 -7.89 -11.37
C LYS A 35 -10.32 -7.22 -10.49
N VAL A 36 -10.30 -7.58 -9.21
CA VAL A 36 -9.41 -7.00 -8.19
C VAL A 36 -8.54 -8.10 -7.59
N LEU A 37 -7.23 -7.91 -7.60
CA LEU A 37 -6.27 -8.75 -6.89
C LEU A 37 -5.83 -8.04 -5.62
N ALA A 38 -6.12 -8.61 -4.46
CA ALA A 38 -5.69 -8.11 -3.15
C ALA A 38 -4.68 -9.09 -2.55
N ILE A 39 -3.40 -8.70 -2.54
CA ILE A 39 -2.28 -9.49 -2.01
C ILE A 39 -1.89 -8.92 -0.64
N GLY A 40 -1.74 -9.81 0.35
CA GLY A 40 -1.63 -9.39 1.75
C GLY A 40 -2.93 -8.74 2.20
N CYS A 41 -4.07 -9.36 1.85
CA CYS A 41 -5.38 -8.73 1.93
C CYS A 41 -5.75 -8.30 3.36
N GLY A 42 -5.18 -8.94 4.39
CA GLY A 42 -5.52 -8.64 5.77
C GLY A 42 -7.00 -8.89 6.04
N ASP A 43 -7.61 -8.09 6.90
CA ASP A 43 -9.05 -8.19 7.18
C ASP A 43 -9.96 -7.69 6.03
N VAL A 44 -11.26 -7.94 6.13
CA VAL A 44 -12.24 -7.59 5.08
C VAL A 44 -12.52 -6.09 4.89
N ARG A 45 -11.86 -5.19 5.62
CA ARG A 45 -12.23 -3.76 5.66
C ARG A 45 -12.21 -3.11 4.28
N ASN A 46 -11.19 -3.38 3.47
CA ASN A 46 -11.04 -2.79 2.14
C ASN A 46 -12.12 -3.33 1.18
N ILE A 47 -12.47 -4.62 1.27
CA ILE A 47 -13.53 -5.22 0.47
C ILE A 47 -14.88 -4.61 0.84
N LEU A 48 -15.23 -4.63 2.13
CA LEU A 48 -16.52 -4.12 2.61
C LEU A 48 -16.69 -2.61 2.34
N PHE A 49 -15.64 -1.82 2.56
CA PHE A 49 -15.67 -0.39 2.29
C PHE A 49 -15.73 -0.09 0.79
N THR A 50 -15.04 -0.86 -0.06
CA THR A 50 -15.14 -0.72 -1.52
C THR A 50 -16.56 -0.96 -2.02
N LEU A 51 -17.25 -1.99 -1.51
CA LEU A 51 -18.64 -2.26 -1.87
C LEU A 51 -19.57 -1.14 -1.42
N TRP A 52 -19.42 -0.64 -0.19
CA TRP A 52 -20.23 0.46 0.33
C TRP A 52 -20.00 1.77 -0.44
N SER A 53 -18.75 2.11 -0.75
CA SER A 53 -18.37 3.30 -1.52
C SER A 53 -18.89 3.26 -2.97
N ASN A 54 -19.21 2.06 -3.47
CA ASN A 54 -19.79 1.83 -4.81
C ASN A 54 -21.19 1.20 -4.73
N GLN A 55 -21.95 1.47 -3.65
CA GLN A 55 -23.31 0.97 -3.53
C GLN A 55 -24.19 1.46 -4.69
N GLY A 56 -25.09 0.59 -5.16
CA GLY A 56 -25.91 0.85 -6.35
C GLY A 56 -25.18 0.58 -7.67
N ALA A 57 -23.97 0.01 -7.65
CA ALA A 57 -23.28 -0.44 -8.85
C ALA A 57 -24.08 -1.52 -9.62
N GLU A 58 -24.13 -1.38 -10.94
CA GLU A 58 -24.78 -2.32 -11.86
C GLU A 58 -23.78 -3.34 -12.46
N TYR A 59 -22.60 -3.49 -11.85
CA TYR A 59 -21.54 -4.39 -12.29
C TYR A 59 -21.13 -5.40 -11.21
N THR A 60 -20.45 -6.47 -11.63
CA THR A 60 -19.96 -7.55 -10.75
C THR A 60 -18.58 -7.24 -10.18
N PHE A 61 -18.36 -7.57 -8.91
CA PHE A 61 -17.08 -7.50 -8.21
C PHE A 61 -16.45 -8.89 -8.11
N ASP A 62 -15.30 -9.09 -8.76
CA ASP A 62 -14.53 -10.33 -8.70
C ASP A 62 -13.20 -10.10 -7.97
N PHE A 63 -13.16 -10.46 -6.69
CA PHE A 63 -11.97 -10.37 -5.85
C PHE A 63 -11.16 -11.67 -5.89
N THR A 64 -9.84 -11.56 -5.98
CA THR A 64 -8.88 -12.60 -5.60
C THR A 64 -8.10 -12.10 -4.39
N ALA A 65 -8.34 -12.70 -3.23
CA ALA A 65 -7.73 -12.33 -1.96
C ALA A 65 -6.68 -13.37 -1.56
N CYS A 66 -5.43 -12.92 -1.40
CA CYS A 66 -4.31 -13.75 -1.01
C CYS A 66 -3.75 -13.27 0.33
N ASP A 67 -3.60 -14.17 1.30
CA ASP A 67 -2.89 -13.92 2.54
C ASP A 67 -2.05 -15.15 2.91
N SER A 68 -0.93 -14.92 3.62
CA SER A 68 -0.06 -16.00 4.07
C SER A 68 -0.55 -16.66 5.35
N ASP A 69 -1.39 -15.95 6.13
CA ASP A 69 -1.91 -16.42 7.41
C ASP A 69 -3.34 -17.00 7.25
N PRO A 70 -3.53 -18.32 7.42
CA PRO A 70 -4.85 -18.92 7.31
C PRO A 70 -5.83 -18.47 8.39
N ALA A 71 -5.38 -17.96 9.54
CA ALA A 71 -6.27 -17.42 10.57
C ALA A 71 -6.91 -16.10 10.13
N VAL A 72 -6.20 -15.28 9.34
CA VAL A 72 -6.78 -14.07 8.72
C VAL A 72 -7.90 -14.46 7.76
N LEU A 73 -7.64 -15.42 6.86
CA LEU A 73 -8.65 -15.90 5.90
C LEU A 73 -9.84 -16.58 6.59
N ALA A 74 -9.59 -17.38 7.63
CA ALA A 74 -10.64 -18.03 8.40
C ALA A 74 -11.59 -17.02 9.05
N ARG A 75 -11.08 -15.91 9.58
CA ARG A 75 -11.90 -14.82 10.14
C ARG A 75 -12.68 -14.09 9.08
N ASN A 76 -12.04 -13.76 7.96
CA ASN A 76 -12.69 -13.05 6.87
C ASN A 76 -13.88 -13.85 6.34
N VAL A 77 -13.67 -15.13 6.02
CA VAL A 77 -14.73 -16.00 5.52
C VAL A 77 -15.78 -16.26 6.60
N PHE A 78 -15.39 -16.41 7.88
CA PHE A 78 -16.35 -16.50 8.98
C PHE A 78 -17.29 -15.29 9.00
N LEU A 79 -16.76 -14.07 8.96
CA LEU A 79 -17.56 -12.86 9.01
C LEU A 79 -18.47 -12.75 7.78
N LEU A 80 -17.94 -12.94 6.57
CA LEU A 80 -18.69 -12.81 5.32
C LEU A 80 -19.82 -13.85 5.21
N THR A 81 -19.58 -15.09 5.63
CA THR A 81 -20.64 -16.12 5.66
C THR A 81 -21.69 -15.83 6.72
N ALA A 82 -21.29 -15.39 7.91
CA ALA A 82 -22.24 -15.06 8.98
C ALA A 82 -23.11 -13.84 8.63
N VAL A 83 -22.53 -12.80 8.01
CA VAL A 83 -23.28 -11.65 7.50
C VAL A 83 -24.30 -12.07 6.44
N ALA A 84 -23.91 -12.92 5.49
CA ALA A 84 -24.81 -13.40 4.45
C ALA A 84 -25.96 -14.26 5.00
N CYS A 85 -25.71 -15.12 6.00
CA CYS A 85 -26.77 -15.89 6.66
C CYS A 85 -27.84 -15.00 7.31
N ASN A 86 -27.46 -13.81 7.78
CA ASN A 86 -28.38 -12.85 8.40
C ASN A 86 -29.32 -12.14 7.39
N ALA A 87 -29.12 -12.33 6.08
CA ALA A 87 -29.95 -11.71 5.04
C ALA A 87 -31.44 -12.08 5.13
N LYS A 88 -31.76 -13.25 5.69
CA LYS A 88 -33.14 -13.77 5.79
C LYS A 88 -33.90 -13.26 7.04
N SER A 89 -33.22 -12.58 7.95
CA SER A 89 -33.81 -12.07 9.19
C SER A 89 -34.61 -10.79 8.94
N ALA A 90 -35.71 -10.58 9.68
CA ALA A 90 -36.42 -9.30 9.69
C ALA A 90 -35.47 -8.16 10.16
N PRO A 91 -35.64 -6.90 9.69
CA PRO A 91 -34.67 -5.83 9.92
C PRO A 91 -34.24 -5.61 11.39
N PRO A 92 -35.15 -5.64 12.40
CA PRO A 92 -34.73 -5.50 13.79
C PRO A 92 -33.78 -6.61 14.26
N LYS A 93 -34.07 -7.86 13.86
CA LYS A 93 -33.22 -9.03 14.18
C LYS A 93 -31.90 -8.99 13.41
N GLN A 94 -31.92 -8.50 12.17
CA GLN A 94 -30.72 -8.34 11.37
C GLN A 94 -29.74 -7.35 12.04
N THR A 95 -30.25 -6.20 12.51
CA THR A 95 -29.42 -5.22 13.23
C THR A 95 -28.81 -5.81 14.51
N GLU A 96 -29.58 -6.54 15.31
CA GLU A 96 -29.07 -7.20 16.52
C GLU A 96 -27.98 -8.25 16.19
N GLN A 97 -28.16 -9.03 15.12
CA GLN A 97 -27.17 -9.99 14.67
C GLN A 97 -25.90 -9.30 14.15
N ILE A 98 -26.00 -8.18 13.46
CA ILE A 98 -24.84 -7.37 13.04
C ILE A 98 -24.10 -6.81 14.27
N GLU A 99 -24.80 -6.34 15.31
CA GLU A 99 -24.17 -5.93 16.57
C GLU A 99 -23.44 -7.10 17.24
N ARG A 100 -24.00 -8.32 17.19
CA ARG A 100 -23.30 -9.54 17.66
C ARG A 100 -22.04 -9.81 16.86
N LEU A 101 -22.09 -9.71 15.53
CA LEU A 101 -20.93 -9.91 14.66
C LEU A 101 -19.83 -8.87 14.90
N TRP A 102 -20.20 -7.62 15.19
CA TRP A 102 -19.25 -6.59 15.61
C TRP A 102 -18.44 -7.06 16.83
N ARG A 103 -19.12 -7.52 17.89
CA ARG A 103 -18.46 -8.02 19.10
C ARG A 103 -17.58 -9.23 18.80
N ALA A 104 -18.10 -10.18 18.03
CA ALA A 104 -17.38 -11.39 17.63
C ALA A 104 -16.12 -11.08 16.80
N TYR A 105 -16.13 -10.02 15.98
CA TYR A 105 -15.01 -9.74 15.08
C TYR A 105 -13.93 -8.85 15.70
N TYR A 106 -14.29 -7.88 16.55
CA TYR A 106 -13.36 -6.84 17.01
C TYR A 106 -13.00 -6.88 18.50
N HIS A 107 -13.70 -7.66 19.35
CA HIS A 107 -13.41 -7.70 20.80
C HIS A 107 -12.47 -8.85 21.17
N PHE A 108 -11.57 -8.62 22.14
CA PHE A 108 -10.79 -9.71 22.75
C PHE A 108 -11.64 -10.63 23.61
N TYR A 109 -12.72 -10.10 24.20
CA TYR A 109 -13.64 -10.87 25.04
C TYR A 109 -15.07 -10.77 24.51
N VAL A 110 -15.79 -11.89 24.57
CA VAL A 110 -17.17 -12.04 24.13
C VAL A 110 -18.02 -12.65 25.23
N THR A 111 -19.33 -12.41 25.21
CA THR A 111 -20.25 -13.08 26.16
C THR A 111 -20.36 -14.57 25.84
N SER A 112 -20.82 -15.38 26.79
CA SER A 112 -21.07 -16.81 26.63
C SER A 112 -22.06 -17.10 25.50
N THR A 113 -23.05 -16.22 25.32
CA THR A 113 -24.01 -16.29 24.19
C THR A 113 -23.34 -16.01 22.85
N ASP A 114 -22.48 -14.99 22.79
CA ASP A 114 -21.75 -14.65 21.56
C ASP A 114 -20.72 -15.75 21.22
N LEU A 115 -20.07 -16.36 22.22
CA LEU A 115 -19.18 -17.51 22.04
C LEU A 115 -19.92 -18.73 21.49
N ALA A 116 -21.09 -19.06 22.04
CA ALA A 116 -21.90 -20.16 21.54
C ALA A 116 -22.29 -19.95 20.06
N PHE A 117 -22.60 -18.71 19.67
CA PHE A 117 -22.84 -18.35 18.27
C PHE A 117 -21.60 -18.55 17.41
N ILE A 118 -20.42 -18.12 17.86
CA ILE A 118 -19.16 -18.32 17.12
C ILE A 118 -18.88 -19.80 16.89
N GLN A 119 -18.99 -20.60 17.95
CA GLN A 119 -18.75 -22.04 17.88
C GLN A 119 -19.73 -22.73 16.95
N GLU A 120 -21.01 -22.36 16.99
CA GLU A 120 -22.03 -22.94 16.13
C GLU A 120 -21.79 -22.62 14.65
N HIS A 121 -21.53 -21.35 14.33
CA HIS A 121 -21.24 -20.97 12.94
C HIS A 121 -19.93 -21.61 12.44
N ALA A 122 -18.91 -21.71 13.30
CA ALA A 122 -17.67 -22.40 12.97
C ALA A 122 -17.88 -23.91 12.68
N ARG A 123 -18.78 -24.60 13.40
CA ARG A 123 -19.16 -26.00 13.08
C ARG A 123 -19.83 -26.12 11.72
N GLN A 124 -20.66 -25.16 11.33
CA GLN A 124 -21.27 -25.14 10.00
C GLN A 124 -20.22 -24.98 8.91
N LEU A 125 -19.27 -24.06 9.07
CA LEU A 125 -18.16 -23.86 8.13
C LEU A 125 -17.24 -25.08 8.07
N HIS A 126 -16.90 -25.66 9.22
CA HIS A 126 -16.15 -26.92 9.28
C HIS A 126 -16.92 -28.05 8.61
N THR A 127 -18.25 -28.13 8.70
CA THR A 127 -18.99 -29.19 7.99
C THR A 127 -18.99 -28.95 6.48
N ALA A 128 -19.18 -27.70 6.04
CA ALA A 128 -19.24 -27.36 4.62
C ALA A 128 -17.88 -27.38 3.88
N SER A 129 -16.76 -27.50 4.60
CA SER A 129 -15.40 -27.38 4.04
C SER A 129 -14.65 -28.71 3.93
N GLU A 130 -15.35 -29.83 3.82
CA GLU A 130 -14.72 -31.17 3.78
C GLU A 130 -13.86 -31.37 2.53
N SER A 131 -14.29 -30.80 1.41
CA SER A 131 -13.53 -30.71 0.16
C SER A 131 -13.97 -29.46 -0.60
N LEU A 132 -13.19 -29.04 -1.60
CA LEU A 132 -13.57 -27.97 -2.52
C LEU A 132 -14.91 -28.26 -3.21
N LEU A 133 -15.18 -29.53 -3.55
CA LEU A 133 -16.43 -29.93 -4.18
C LEU A 133 -17.63 -29.66 -3.27
N ILE A 134 -17.55 -30.10 -2.01
CA ILE A 134 -18.62 -29.90 -1.01
C ILE A 134 -18.79 -28.42 -0.71
N TRP A 135 -17.69 -27.67 -0.57
CA TRP A 135 -17.72 -26.23 -0.35
C TRP A 135 -18.44 -25.50 -1.49
N ASN A 136 -18.07 -25.79 -2.74
CA ASN A 136 -18.63 -25.14 -3.92
C ASN A 136 -20.12 -25.45 -4.13
N GLN A 137 -20.61 -26.59 -3.64
CA GLN A 137 -22.03 -26.95 -3.65
C GLN A 137 -22.82 -26.35 -2.48
N SER A 138 -22.13 -25.90 -1.43
CA SER A 138 -22.76 -25.26 -0.28
C SER A 138 -23.29 -23.86 -0.61
N PRO A 139 -24.23 -23.30 0.18
CA PRO A 139 -24.66 -21.91 0.03
C PRO A 139 -23.53 -20.87 0.13
N PHE A 140 -22.43 -21.20 0.83
CA PHE A 140 -21.27 -20.32 0.98
C PHE A 140 -20.42 -20.28 -0.31
N GLY A 141 -20.32 -21.42 -1.00
CA GLY A 141 -19.57 -21.60 -2.24
C GLY A 141 -20.07 -20.78 -3.43
N ALA A 142 -21.30 -20.26 -3.33
CA ALA A 142 -21.93 -19.46 -4.38
C ALA A 142 -21.21 -18.12 -4.63
N TYR A 143 -20.57 -17.54 -3.61
CA TYR A 143 -19.88 -16.24 -3.69
C TYR A 143 -18.50 -16.24 -3.03
N LEU A 144 -18.17 -17.21 -2.16
CA LEU A 144 -16.81 -17.38 -1.60
C LEU A 144 -16.22 -18.68 -2.11
N LYS A 145 -15.02 -18.63 -2.70
CA LYS A 145 -14.33 -19.80 -3.25
C LYS A 145 -12.91 -19.89 -2.72
N PHE A 146 -12.31 -21.06 -2.87
CA PHE A 146 -10.92 -21.33 -2.53
C PHE A 146 -10.16 -21.81 -3.75
N THR A 147 -8.91 -21.40 -3.87
CA THR A 147 -8.06 -21.73 -5.02
C THR A 147 -7.63 -23.20 -5.05
N THR A 148 -7.38 -23.82 -3.90
CA THR A 148 -6.83 -25.18 -3.78
C THR A 148 -7.35 -25.90 -2.54
N GLU A 149 -7.27 -27.23 -2.53
CA GLU A 149 -7.59 -28.05 -1.35
C GLU A 149 -6.66 -27.74 -0.17
N ALA A 150 -5.38 -27.45 -0.45
CA ALA A 150 -4.42 -27.05 0.57
C ALA A 150 -4.86 -25.75 1.28
N THR A 151 -5.32 -24.76 0.50
CA THR A 151 -5.88 -23.53 1.07
C THR A 151 -7.12 -23.81 1.94
N LEU A 152 -8.08 -24.61 1.44
CA LEU A 152 -9.29 -24.94 2.19
C LEU A 152 -8.95 -25.68 3.50
N THR A 153 -8.00 -26.60 3.45
CA THR A 153 -7.56 -27.42 4.59
C THR A 153 -6.96 -26.58 5.71
N GLU A 154 -6.08 -25.63 5.37
CA GLU A 154 -5.47 -24.71 6.35
C GLU A 154 -6.53 -23.85 7.06
N VAL A 155 -7.49 -23.32 6.30
CA VAL A 155 -8.59 -22.50 6.84
C VAL A 155 -9.56 -23.35 7.68
N ARG A 156 -9.90 -24.55 7.21
CA ARG A 156 -10.74 -25.53 7.91
C ARG A 156 -10.17 -25.86 9.29
N ARG A 157 -8.85 -26.04 9.41
CA ARG A 157 -8.18 -26.34 10.69
C ARG A 157 -8.44 -25.25 11.73
N ILE A 158 -8.44 -23.99 11.32
CA ILE A 158 -8.72 -22.86 12.23
C ILE A 158 -10.19 -22.85 12.67
N TRP A 159 -11.13 -23.12 11.77
CA TRP A 159 -12.55 -23.22 12.15
C TRP A 159 -12.83 -24.38 13.10
N LEU A 160 -12.13 -25.50 12.96
CA LEU A 160 -12.20 -26.59 13.93
C LEU A 160 -11.80 -26.10 15.33
N SER A 161 -10.73 -25.33 15.43
CA SER A 161 -10.30 -24.72 16.70
C SER A 161 -11.30 -23.67 17.22
N TYR A 162 -11.98 -22.90 16.35
CA TYR A 162 -13.04 -21.98 16.75
C TYR A 162 -14.28 -22.69 17.31
N ALA A 163 -14.58 -23.89 16.83
CA ALA A 163 -15.73 -24.70 17.24
C ALA A 163 -15.54 -25.39 18.61
N GLN A 164 -14.29 -25.51 19.08
CA GLN A 164 -13.94 -26.17 20.34
C GLN A 164 -14.23 -25.28 21.55
N THR A 165 -14.56 -25.91 22.67
CA THR A 165 -14.70 -25.23 23.97
C THR A 165 -13.36 -25.22 24.68
N ARG A 166 -12.90 -24.01 25.03
CA ARG A 166 -11.66 -23.82 25.80
C ARG A 166 -11.90 -24.05 27.28
N SER A 167 -10.92 -24.65 27.94
CA SER A 167 -10.90 -24.79 29.39
C SER A 167 -10.71 -23.43 30.09
N SER A 168 -11.11 -23.35 31.36
CA SER A 168 -10.88 -22.15 32.18
C SER A 168 -9.39 -21.79 32.31
N GLN A 169 -8.51 -22.80 32.27
CA GLN A 169 -7.06 -22.61 32.30
C GLN A 169 -6.56 -21.91 31.04
N GLU A 170 -6.95 -22.39 29.86
CA GLU A 170 -6.57 -21.79 28.57
C GLU A 170 -7.13 -20.37 28.38
N ASP A 171 -8.29 -20.08 28.96
CA ASP A 171 -8.88 -18.74 29.00
C ASP A 171 -8.04 -17.81 29.89
N SER A 172 -7.66 -18.28 31.09
CA SER A 172 -6.80 -17.54 32.03
C SER A 172 -5.41 -17.24 31.45
N GLU A 173 -4.79 -18.22 30.80
CA GLU A 173 -3.50 -18.07 30.12
C GLU A 173 -3.54 -17.02 29.02
N SER A 174 -4.61 -17.02 28.21
CA SER A 174 -4.77 -16.03 27.13
C SER A 174 -4.98 -14.62 27.69
N ARG A 175 -5.78 -14.47 28.75
CA ARG A 175 -5.97 -13.18 29.45
C ARG A 175 -4.65 -12.66 30.03
N HIS A 176 -3.89 -13.54 30.67
CA HIS A 176 -2.57 -13.18 31.19
C HIS A 176 -1.64 -12.71 30.06
N ALA A 177 -1.63 -13.41 28.93
CA ALA A 177 -0.80 -13.05 27.79
C ALA A 177 -1.23 -11.73 27.12
N ILE A 178 -2.53 -11.45 27.01
CA ILE A 178 -3.07 -10.15 26.54
C ILE A 178 -2.55 -9.02 27.44
N ASN A 179 -2.69 -9.17 28.77
CA ASN A 179 -2.21 -8.18 29.74
C ASN A 179 -0.70 -8.01 29.68
N LEU A 180 0.06 -9.10 29.56
CA LEU A 180 1.52 -9.06 29.45
C LEU A 180 1.97 -8.28 28.21
N VAL A 181 1.34 -8.47 27.06
CA VAL A 181 1.63 -7.71 25.84
C VAL A 181 1.38 -6.21 26.08
N PHE A 182 0.22 -5.87 26.65
CA PHE A 182 -0.11 -4.47 26.95
C PHE A 182 0.88 -3.84 27.94
N ASP A 183 1.20 -4.53 29.03
CA ASP A 183 2.10 -4.03 30.06
C ASP A 183 3.53 -3.83 29.54
N THR A 184 4.02 -4.81 28.76
CA THR A 184 5.37 -4.79 28.18
C THR A 184 5.57 -3.62 27.20
N HIS A 185 4.55 -3.31 26.40
CA HIS A 185 4.67 -2.29 25.35
C HIS A 185 4.22 -0.90 25.81
N TYR A 186 3.33 -0.80 26.80
CA TYR A 186 2.62 0.45 27.11
C TYR A 186 2.60 0.87 28.60
N ASN A 187 3.00 0.01 29.55
CA ASN A 187 3.05 0.34 30.99
C ASN A 187 4.48 0.26 31.62
N THR A 188 5.54 0.56 30.86
CA THR A 188 6.92 0.51 31.40
C THR A 188 7.26 1.71 32.31
N SER A 189 7.84 1.44 33.48
CA SER A 189 8.07 2.40 34.59
C SER A 189 9.13 3.49 34.36
N GLU A 190 9.81 3.55 33.21
CA GLU A 190 10.98 4.42 33.01
C GLU A 190 10.80 5.59 32.02
N SER A 191 9.63 5.78 31.41
CA SER A 191 9.36 7.00 30.63
C SER A 191 7.88 7.35 30.59
N ARG A 192 7.56 8.64 30.34
CA ARG A 192 6.19 9.17 30.21
C ARG A 192 5.30 8.19 29.42
N PRO A 193 3.99 8.03 29.76
CA PRO A 193 3.10 7.13 29.03
C PRO A 193 3.24 7.38 27.53
N SER A 194 3.58 6.32 26.79
CA SER A 194 3.82 6.39 25.35
C SER A 194 2.51 6.83 24.68
N ILE A 195 2.53 7.99 24.00
CA ILE A 195 1.40 8.42 23.18
C ILE A 195 1.34 7.47 21.99
N VAL A 196 0.28 6.67 21.93
CA VAL A 196 0.03 5.70 20.85
C VAL A 196 -0.63 6.42 19.69
N GLY A 197 0.17 6.73 18.67
CA GLY A 197 -0.29 7.40 17.45
C GLY A 197 -0.87 6.47 16.38
N HIS A 198 -1.27 5.24 16.68
CA HIS A 198 -1.73 4.32 15.62
C HIS A 198 -3.06 4.79 15.00
N GLY A 199 -4.08 5.01 15.82
CA GLY A 199 -5.42 5.37 15.36
C GLY A 199 -5.56 6.73 14.67
N VAL A 200 -4.55 7.61 14.72
CA VAL A 200 -4.71 9.00 14.26
C VAL A 200 -5.00 9.11 12.76
N ARG A 201 -4.54 8.14 11.96
CA ARG A 201 -4.83 8.06 10.51
C ARG A 201 -6.33 7.95 10.24
N SER A 202 -7.07 7.29 11.13
CA SER A 202 -8.53 7.13 11.00
C SER A 202 -9.29 8.43 11.26
N ALA A 203 -8.71 9.40 11.98
CA ALA A 203 -9.34 10.71 12.19
C ALA A 203 -9.25 11.64 10.96
N GLY A 204 -8.56 11.23 9.89
CA GLY A 204 -8.41 12.05 8.69
C GLY A 204 -7.80 13.42 9.02
N ALA A 205 -8.43 14.48 8.52
CA ALA A 205 -7.95 15.85 8.72
C ALA A 205 -7.84 16.30 10.19
N HIS A 206 -8.46 15.57 11.13
CA HIS A 206 -8.42 15.86 12.57
C HIS A 206 -7.25 15.19 13.31
N GLY A 207 -6.36 14.47 12.64
CA GLY A 207 -5.35 13.60 13.26
C GLY A 207 -4.60 14.21 14.45
N LEU A 208 -4.17 15.47 14.33
CA LEU A 208 -3.47 16.19 15.39
C LEU A 208 -4.33 16.36 16.66
N TRP A 209 -5.56 16.84 16.54
CA TRP A 209 -6.47 17.08 17.67
C TRP A 209 -7.09 15.80 18.24
N ALA A 210 -7.22 14.78 17.41
CA ALA A 210 -7.77 13.48 17.78
C ALA A 210 -6.81 12.64 18.65
N THR A 211 -5.51 12.96 18.63
CA THR A 211 -4.46 12.13 19.25
C THR A 211 -4.74 11.74 20.71
N PRO A 212 -5.11 12.66 21.63
CA PRO A 212 -5.36 12.28 23.03
C PRO A 212 -6.52 11.30 23.19
N GLN A 213 -7.66 11.58 22.54
CA GLN A 213 -8.84 10.72 22.65
C GLN A 213 -8.60 9.34 22.03
N LEU A 214 -7.90 9.28 20.90
CA LEU A 214 -7.58 8.00 20.26
C LEU A 214 -6.56 7.19 21.07
N ASN A 215 -5.62 7.84 21.73
CA ASN A 215 -4.73 7.18 22.68
C ASN A 215 -5.52 6.58 23.85
N ASP A 216 -6.46 7.32 24.42
CA ASP A 216 -7.34 6.83 25.49
C ASP A 216 -8.20 5.65 25.01
N ALA A 217 -8.71 5.73 23.78
CA ALA A 217 -9.47 4.66 23.14
C ALA A 217 -8.67 3.37 22.96
N PHE A 218 -7.43 3.50 22.51
CA PHE A 218 -6.50 2.38 22.38
C PHE A 218 -6.25 1.71 23.73
N HIS A 219 -5.92 2.49 24.77
CA HIS A 219 -5.70 1.94 26.11
C HIS A 219 -6.98 1.33 26.70
N ALA A 220 -8.13 1.93 26.48
CA ALA A 220 -9.41 1.39 26.91
C ALA A 220 -9.69 0.04 26.24
N PHE A 221 -9.40 -0.10 24.94
CA PHE A 221 -9.53 -1.36 24.22
C PHE A 221 -8.64 -2.46 24.81
N TRP A 222 -7.34 -2.20 24.99
CA TRP A 222 -6.43 -3.22 25.53
C TRP A 222 -6.73 -3.59 26.99
N ARG A 223 -7.16 -2.64 27.83
CA ARG A 223 -7.52 -2.92 29.23
C ARG A 223 -8.82 -3.71 29.38
N THR A 224 -9.82 -3.41 28.56
CA THR A 224 -11.17 -3.98 28.71
C THR A 224 -11.46 -5.13 27.75
N GLY A 225 -10.68 -5.25 26.67
CA GLY A 225 -10.94 -6.12 25.53
C GLY A 225 -12.11 -5.70 24.63
N VAL A 226 -12.65 -4.49 24.83
CA VAL A 226 -13.85 -3.97 24.15
C VAL A 226 -13.49 -2.73 23.36
N VAL A 227 -13.97 -2.59 22.11
CA VAL A 227 -13.62 -1.43 21.28
C VAL A 227 -13.96 -0.13 22.00
N ALA A 228 -12.96 0.75 22.11
CA ALA A 228 -13.03 2.03 22.82
C ALA A 228 -13.47 1.93 24.30
N GLY A 229 -13.49 0.73 24.89
CA GLY A 229 -14.02 0.51 26.24
C GLY A 229 -15.47 0.95 26.44
N ASN A 230 -16.30 0.87 25.38
CA ASN A 230 -17.69 1.36 25.43
C ASN A 230 -18.51 0.72 26.57
N ARG A 231 -19.32 1.52 27.26
CA ARG A 231 -19.91 1.15 28.55
C ARG A 231 -20.92 0.02 28.40
N ARG A 232 -21.68 0.02 27.31
CA ARG A 232 -22.72 -0.98 27.04
C ARG A 232 -22.12 -2.38 26.93
N ASP A 233 -21.08 -2.55 26.13
CA ASP A 233 -20.46 -3.86 25.92
C ASP A 233 -19.61 -4.29 27.12
N VAL A 234 -18.91 -3.36 27.79
CA VAL A 234 -18.19 -3.65 29.05
C VAL A 234 -19.16 -4.13 30.14
N SER A 235 -20.33 -3.49 30.25
CA SER A 235 -21.35 -3.90 31.22
C SER A 235 -21.92 -5.29 30.90
N ALA A 236 -22.15 -5.59 29.62
CA ALA A 236 -22.59 -6.91 29.19
C ALA A 236 -21.57 -8.02 29.55
N LEU A 237 -20.27 -7.76 29.35
CA LEU A 237 -19.23 -8.71 29.78
C LEU A 237 -19.16 -8.84 31.30
N SER A 238 -19.30 -7.74 32.04
CA SER A 238 -19.25 -7.75 33.51
C SER A 238 -20.39 -8.57 34.12
N GLN A 239 -21.59 -8.49 33.54
CA GLN A 239 -22.75 -9.30 33.94
C GLN A 239 -22.54 -10.79 33.67
N ASP A 240 -21.68 -11.14 32.70
CA ASP A 240 -21.32 -12.50 32.34
C ASP A 240 -19.94 -12.91 32.91
N GLY A 241 -19.60 -12.41 34.10
CA GLY A 241 -18.36 -12.79 34.82
C GLY A 241 -17.06 -12.38 34.11
N GLY A 242 -17.08 -11.31 33.30
CA GLY A 242 -15.94 -10.87 32.48
C GLY A 242 -15.87 -11.54 31.11
N GLY A 243 -16.88 -12.33 30.74
CA GLY A 243 -17.00 -13.03 29.45
C GLY A 243 -15.94 -14.12 29.25
N ARG A 244 -15.70 -14.46 27.98
CA ARG A 244 -14.74 -15.47 27.53
C ARG A 244 -13.82 -14.91 26.46
N VAL A 245 -12.60 -15.43 26.38
CA VAL A 245 -11.64 -15.10 25.32
C VAL A 245 -12.24 -15.43 23.96
N ASN A 246 -12.21 -14.46 23.06
CA ASN A 246 -12.73 -14.60 21.71
C ASN A 246 -11.78 -15.45 20.85
N PRO A 247 -12.20 -16.63 20.37
CA PRO A 247 -11.34 -17.48 19.55
C PRO A 247 -10.97 -16.83 18.21
N LEU A 248 -11.83 -15.97 17.65
CA LEU A 248 -11.53 -15.21 16.43
C LEU A 248 -10.36 -14.23 16.65
N MET A 249 -10.05 -13.82 17.88
CA MET A 249 -8.91 -12.92 18.14
C MET A 249 -7.69 -13.66 18.68
N ALA A 250 -7.89 -14.73 19.43
CA ALA A 250 -6.82 -15.39 20.18
C ALA A 250 -6.15 -16.55 19.44
N ILE A 251 -6.83 -17.20 18.48
CA ILE A 251 -6.31 -18.38 17.80
C ILE A 251 -5.63 -17.98 16.48
N SER A 252 -4.37 -18.37 16.36
CA SER A 252 -3.53 -18.18 15.18
C SER A 252 -2.92 -19.53 14.74
N PRO A 253 -2.24 -19.62 13.58
CA PRO A 253 -1.63 -20.86 13.12
C PRO A 253 -0.40 -21.28 13.94
N VAL A 254 0.15 -20.38 14.77
CA VAL A 254 1.36 -20.62 15.57
C VAL A 254 1.10 -21.71 16.61
N PRO A 255 1.94 -22.77 16.67
CA PRO A 255 1.78 -23.84 17.64
C PRO A 255 2.20 -23.43 19.06
N SER A 256 1.53 -24.02 20.06
CA SER A 256 1.60 -23.77 21.52
C SER A 256 0.73 -22.61 22.05
N SER A 257 0.35 -22.73 23.31
CA SER A 257 -0.58 -21.96 24.15
C SER A 257 -0.35 -20.43 24.28
N LYS A 258 0.27 -19.77 23.28
CA LYS A 258 0.74 -18.40 23.37
C LYS A 258 -0.07 -17.46 22.48
N TYR A 259 -0.70 -16.48 23.12
CA TYR A 259 -1.32 -15.34 22.45
C TYR A 259 -0.28 -14.59 21.60
N ASN A 260 -0.64 -14.28 20.34
CA ASN A 260 0.30 -13.75 19.37
C ASN A 260 -0.22 -12.55 18.56
N VAL A 261 -1.30 -11.92 19.03
CA VAL A 261 -1.85 -10.72 18.37
C VAL A 261 -0.83 -9.59 18.44
N HIS A 262 -0.64 -8.90 17.32
CA HIS A 262 0.27 -7.76 17.25
C HIS A 262 -0.09 -6.67 18.26
N TYR A 263 0.90 -6.15 19.00
CA TYR A 263 0.71 -5.15 20.07
C TYR A 263 0.06 -3.84 19.59
N GLY A 264 0.22 -3.50 18.30
CA GLY A 264 -0.43 -2.34 17.68
C GLY A 264 -1.85 -2.59 17.17
N SER A 265 -2.48 -3.73 17.50
CA SER A 265 -3.85 -4.02 17.06
C SER A 265 -4.86 -3.04 17.67
N ASP A 266 -5.62 -2.38 16.80
CA ASP A 266 -6.61 -1.37 17.17
C ASP A 266 -7.77 -1.37 16.17
N PRO A 267 -9.00 -1.75 16.58
CA PRO A 267 -10.17 -1.72 15.70
C PRO A 267 -10.43 -0.38 15.03
N LEU A 268 -10.01 0.74 15.65
CA LEU A 268 -10.20 2.08 15.10
C LEU A 268 -9.49 2.28 13.77
N LEU A 269 -8.38 1.56 13.54
CA LEU A 269 -7.60 1.65 12.32
C LEU A 269 -8.39 1.26 11.09
N GLY A 270 -9.44 0.44 11.21
CA GLY A 270 -10.22 -0.02 10.06
C GLY A 270 -11.32 0.93 9.56
N PHE A 271 -11.51 2.09 10.18
CA PHE A 271 -12.68 2.96 9.97
C PHE A 271 -12.32 4.44 9.82
N HIS A 272 -13.32 5.28 9.54
CA HIS A 272 -13.14 6.72 9.34
C HIS A 272 -13.83 7.52 10.44
N LEU A 273 -13.09 8.34 11.17
CA LEU A 273 -13.53 8.95 12.42
C LEU A 273 -13.66 10.47 12.34
N ALA A 274 -13.37 11.09 11.19
CA ALA A 274 -13.33 12.54 11.05
C ALA A 274 -14.64 13.24 11.51
N GLU A 275 -15.79 12.67 11.17
CA GLU A 275 -17.12 13.21 11.53
C GLU A 275 -17.41 13.21 13.05
N HIS A 276 -16.73 12.36 13.81
CA HIS A 276 -16.82 12.37 15.28
C HIS A 276 -16.15 13.61 15.88
N PHE A 277 -15.03 14.04 15.29
CA PHE A 277 -14.23 15.16 15.80
C PHE A 277 -14.76 16.53 15.40
N ASP A 278 -15.58 16.62 14.34
CA ASP A 278 -16.34 17.83 13.99
C ASP A 278 -17.30 18.27 15.11
N LEU A 279 -17.89 17.29 15.81
CA LEU A 279 -18.95 17.51 16.80
C LEU A 279 -18.42 17.64 18.24
N ALA A 280 -17.10 17.57 18.42
CA ALA A 280 -16.46 17.42 19.72
C ALA A 280 -16.50 18.71 20.55
N SER A 281 -17.57 18.86 21.33
CA SER A 281 -17.68 19.75 22.51
C SER A 281 -18.03 18.95 23.79
N GLN A 282 -17.79 17.63 23.78
CA GLN A 282 -18.33 16.69 24.78
C GLN A 282 -17.23 16.13 25.71
N ALA A 283 -17.60 15.84 26.96
CA ALA A 283 -16.72 15.24 27.97
C ALA A 283 -16.14 13.89 27.52
N ALA A 284 -14.93 13.55 28.00
CA ALA A 284 -14.17 12.37 27.57
C ALA A 284 -14.98 11.05 27.57
N ASP A 285 -15.72 10.77 28.64
CA ASP A 285 -16.54 9.55 28.76
C ASP A 285 -17.69 9.48 27.75
N VAL A 286 -18.29 10.62 27.40
CA VAL A 286 -19.34 10.70 26.38
C VAL A 286 -18.73 10.54 24.98
N GLY A 287 -17.49 10.99 24.80
CA GLY A 287 -16.73 10.84 23.56
C GLY A 287 -16.37 9.39 23.21
N MET A 288 -16.13 8.53 24.20
CA MET A 288 -15.79 7.12 23.95
C MET A 288 -16.98 6.31 23.43
N GLU A 289 -18.17 6.55 23.98
CA GLU A 289 -19.40 5.88 23.56
C GLU A 289 -19.82 6.31 22.15
N SER A 290 -19.74 7.61 21.84
CA SER A 290 -20.07 8.11 20.50
C SER A 290 -19.10 7.61 19.43
N LEU A 291 -17.81 7.46 19.75
CA LEU A 291 -16.81 6.84 18.88
C LEU A 291 -17.20 5.39 18.55
N ALA A 292 -17.53 4.58 19.57
CA ALA A 292 -17.95 3.20 19.38
C ALA A 292 -19.25 3.07 18.57
N LEU A 293 -20.21 3.95 18.82
CA LEU A 293 -21.46 4.00 18.06
C LEU A 293 -21.23 4.33 16.58
N LEU A 294 -20.29 5.24 16.30
CA LEU A 294 -19.95 5.60 14.93
C LEU A 294 -19.37 4.39 14.16
N LEU A 295 -18.42 3.70 14.76
CA LEU A 295 -17.81 2.49 14.18
C LEU A 295 -18.84 1.41 13.88
N LYS A 296 -19.71 1.11 14.87
CA LYS A 296 -20.80 0.14 14.72
C LYS A 296 -21.75 0.53 13.59
N SER A 297 -22.05 1.82 13.44
CA SER A 297 -22.89 2.36 12.35
C SER A 297 -22.24 2.16 10.97
N GLN A 298 -20.95 2.47 10.82
CA GLN A 298 -20.22 2.25 9.57
C GLN A 298 -20.17 0.75 9.23
N PHE A 299 -19.75 -0.09 10.18
CA PHE A 299 -19.73 -1.54 10.01
C PHE A 299 -21.08 -2.12 9.60
N SER A 300 -22.17 -1.64 10.22
CA SER A 300 -23.52 -2.09 9.90
C SER A 300 -23.92 -1.75 8.46
N LYS A 301 -23.68 -0.51 8.01
CA LYS A 301 -23.95 -0.08 6.63
C LYS A 301 -23.14 -0.88 5.61
N TRP A 302 -21.89 -1.19 5.93
CA TRP A 302 -21.03 -2.01 5.06
C TRP A 302 -21.54 -3.45 4.96
N CYS A 303 -21.91 -4.06 6.10
CA CYS A 303 -22.53 -5.39 6.13
C CYS A 303 -23.83 -5.44 5.32
N GLN A 304 -24.70 -4.42 5.44
CA GLN A 304 -25.95 -4.32 4.68
C GLN A 304 -25.70 -4.22 3.16
N THR A 305 -24.67 -3.50 2.75
CA THR A 305 -24.28 -3.42 1.33
C THR A 305 -23.79 -4.77 0.83
N PHE A 306 -22.96 -5.47 1.61
CA PHE A 306 -22.50 -6.82 1.29
C PHE A 306 -23.67 -7.81 1.15
N ILE A 307 -24.65 -7.77 2.08
CA ILE A 307 -25.88 -8.57 1.99
C ILE A 307 -26.59 -8.33 0.66
N SER A 308 -26.71 -7.06 0.26
CA SER A 308 -27.35 -6.68 -1.00
C SER A 308 -26.60 -7.25 -2.21
N CYS A 309 -25.26 -7.17 -2.21
CA CYS A 309 -24.42 -7.71 -3.29
C CYS A 309 -24.52 -9.24 -3.42
N VAL A 310 -24.58 -9.95 -2.29
CA VAL A 310 -24.78 -11.41 -2.28
C VAL A 310 -26.16 -11.77 -2.83
N ALA A 311 -27.20 -11.04 -2.41
CA ALA A 311 -28.57 -11.25 -2.89
C ALA A 311 -28.71 -11.00 -4.41
N SER A 312 -28.04 -9.97 -4.94
CA SER A 312 -28.01 -9.67 -6.38
C SER A 312 -27.01 -10.49 -7.19
N ARG A 313 -26.23 -11.37 -6.54
CA ARG A 313 -25.15 -12.16 -7.18
C ARG A 313 -24.11 -11.29 -7.91
N THR A 314 -23.81 -10.12 -7.36
CA THR A 314 -22.85 -9.17 -7.94
C THR A 314 -21.47 -9.26 -7.29
N ILE A 315 -21.19 -10.27 -6.46
CA ILE A 315 -19.89 -10.43 -5.80
C ILE A 315 -19.39 -11.87 -5.82
N ASN A 316 -18.11 -12.03 -6.15
CA ASN A 316 -17.34 -13.27 -6.01
C ASN A 316 -16.00 -12.98 -5.33
N ILE A 317 -15.59 -13.82 -4.39
CA ILE A 317 -14.30 -13.70 -3.68
C ILE A 317 -13.59 -15.05 -3.70
N MET A 318 -12.46 -15.10 -4.38
CA MET A 318 -11.55 -16.24 -4.45
C MET A 318 -10.44 -16.10 -3.41
N HIS A 319 -10.26 -17.06 -2.51
CA HIS A 319 -9.27 -17.03 -1.43
C HIS A 319 -8.08 -17.95 -1.74
N HIS A 320 -6.87 -17.45 -1.48
CA HIS A 320 -5.62 -18.21 -1.52
C HIS A 320 -4.84 -18.03 -0.21
N CYS A 321 -4.44 -19.15 0.40
CA CYS A 321 -3.52 -19.14 1.52
C CYS A 321 -2.12 -19.45 0.99
N GLY A 322 -1.24 -18.46 0.94
CA GLY A 322 0.10 -18.62 0.38
C GLY A 322 0.91 -17.34 0.41
N GLU A 323 2.19 -17.46 0.06
CA GLU A 323 3.10 -16.31 -0.04
C GLU A 323 2.82 -15.53 -1.32
N ALA A 324 2.82 -14.20 -1.18
CA ALA A 324 2.42 -13.22 -2.18
C ALA A 324 3.18 -13.35 -3.51
N ILE A 325 4.52 -13.42 -3.46
CA ILE A 325 5.40 -13.42 -4.62
C ILE A 325 5.27 -14.74 -5.40
N ASN A 326 5.31 -15.88 -4.71
CA ASN A 326 5.13 -17.19 -5.33
C ASN A 326 3.75 -17.32 -5.98
N PHE A 327 2.69 -16.89 -5.29
CA PHE A 327 1.33 -16.89 -5.84
C PHE A 327 1.23 -16.05 -7.12
N ALA A 328 1.78 -14.84 -7.12
CA ALA A 328 1.76 -13.94 -8.26
C ALA A 328 2.52 -14.53 -9.47
N HIS A 329 3.71 -15.12 -9.28
CA HIS A 329 4.42 -15.79 -10.38
C HIS A 329 3.70 -17.06 -10.87
N ALA A 330 2.99 -17.78 -10.01
CA ALA A 330 2.15 -18.90 -10.44
C ALA A 330 0.96 -18.43 -11.32
N LEU A 331 0.34 -17.28 -10.99
CA LEU A 331 -0.66 -16.66 -11.86
C LEU A 331 -0.06 -16.21 -13.20
N GLN A 332 1.18 -15.71 -13.21
CA GLN A 332 1.88 -15.38 -14.47
C GLN A 332 2.10 -16.61 -15.35
N ALA A 333 2.43 -17.75 -14.73
CA ALA A 333 2.60 -19.01 -15.46
C ALA A 333 1.29 -19.45 -16.13
N ILE A 334 0.14 -19.33 -15.43
CA ILE A 334 -1.18 -19.58 -16.01
C ILE A 334 -1.47 -18.62 -17.17
N LYS A 335 -1.03 -17.36 -17.07
CA LYS A 335 -1.16 -16.37 -18.14
C LYS A 335 -0.32 -16.69 -19.39
N GLY A 336 0.69 -17.56 -19.26
CA GLY A 336 1.73 -17.74 -20.29
C GLY A 336 2.68 -16.53 -20.37
N SER A 337 2.89 -15.84 -19.25
CA SER A 337 3.73 -14.66 -19.17
C SER A 337 4.65 -14.71 -17.95
N ASP A 338 5.22 -15.87 -17.65
CA ASP A 338 6.18 -16.03 -16.56
C ASP A 338 7.48 -15.28 -16.84
N THR A 339 8.00 -14.63 -15.81
CA THR A 339 9.34 -13.99 -15.84
C THR A 339 10.44 -14.93 -15.38
N LEU A 340 10.10 -15.91 -14.53
CA LEU A 340 11.09 -16.74 -13.85
C LEU A 340 10.83 -18.22 -14.07
N SER A 341 11.89 -19.01 -13.89
CA SER A 341 11.82 -20.48 -13.94
C SER A 341 10.86 -21.04 -12.89
N PRO A 342 10.10 -22.13 -13.18
CA PRO A 342 9.34 -22.85 -12.17
C PRO A 342 10.17 -23.32 -10.96
N LEU A 343 11.50 -23.50 -11.16
CA LEU A 343 12.46 -23.82 -10.10
C LEU A 343 12.47 -22.80 -8.93
N THR A 344 11.99 -21.58 -9.14
CA THR A 344 12.05 -20.52 -8.11
C THR A 344 10.78 -20.40 -7.27
N ARG A 345 9.71 -21.16 -7.59
CA ARG A 345 8.35 -21.00 -7.01
C ARG A 345 7.64 -22.33 -6.72
N HIS A 346 8.39 -23.32 -6.25
CA HIS A 346 7.86 -24.68 -6.07
C HIS A 346 6.83 -24.79 -4.93
N TYR A 347 6.99 -24.03 -3.85
CA TYR A 347 6.18 -24.17 -2.62
C TYR A 347 5.19 -23.03 -2.40
N VAL A 348 4.09 -23.32 -1.72
CA VAL A 348 2.99 -22.37 -1.44
C VAL A 348 3.44 -21.20 -0.55
N LYS A 349 4.28 -21.47 0.45
CA LYS A 349 4.78 -20.46 1.40
C LYS A 349 6.11 -20.87 2.03
N PRO A 350 6.89 -19.92 2.59
CA PRO A 350 8.06 -20.24 3.40
C PRO A 350 7.72 -21.20 4.53
N TRP A 351 8.67 -22.04 4.93
CA TRP A 351 8.52 -23.01 6.03
C TRP A 351 7.52 -24.14 5.74
N SER A 352 7.17 -24.38 4.46
CA SER A 352 6.32 -25.48 4.01
C SER A 352 6.84 -26.13 2.73
N ALA A 353 6.82 -27.46 2.70
CA ALA A 353 7.04 -28.37 1.59
C ALA A 353 5.77 -28.64 0.75
N VAL A 354 4.65 -27.96 1.01
CA VAL A 354 3.42 -28.09 0.21
C VAL A 354 3.63 -27.46 -1.18
N PRO A 355 3.48 -28.22 -2.28
CA PRO A 355 3.71 -27.71 -3.62
C PRO A 355 2.64 -26.69 -4.04
N LEU A 356 3.06 -25.63 -4.74
CA LEU A 356 2.17 -24.61 -5.28
C LEU A 356 1.60 -25.07 -6.62
N SER A 357 0.34 -25.47 -6.62
CA SER A 357 -0.38 -25.86 -7.84
C SER A 357 -1.73 -25.16 -7.92
N LEU A 358 -1.83 -24.21 -8.84
CA LEU A 358 -3.04 -23.41 -9.05
C LEU A 358 -3.88 -23.97 -10.21
N PRO A 359 -5.22 -23.87 -10.13
CA PRO A 359 -6.09 -24.24 -11.24
C PRO A 359 -5.97 -23.24 -12.40
N SER A 360 -6.04 -23.74 -13.64
CA SER A 360 -5.95 -22.91 -14.86
C SER A 360 -7.13 -21.96 -15.07
N THR A 361 -8.22 -22.12 -14.31
CA THR A 361 -9.44 -21.30 -14.40
C THR A 361 -9.36 -19.97 -13.65
N LEU A 362 -8.26 -19.67 -12.95
CA LEU A 362 -8.11 -18.41 -12.23
C LEU A 362 -7.96 -17.22 -13.18
N PHE A 363 -8.39 -16.04 -12.73
CA PHE A 363 -8.09 -14.81 -13.42
C PHE A 363 -6.58 -14.53 -13.39
N THR A 364 -6.05 -14.01 -14.50
CA THR A 364 -4.62 -13.67 -14.64
C THR A 364 -4.38 -12.24 -15.13
N ALA A 365 -5.45 -11.48 -15.35
CA ALA A 365 -5.40 -10.06 -15.68
C ALA A 365 -6.40 -9.30 -14.82
N TYR A 366 -5.92 -8.31 -14.07
CA TYR A 366 -6.68 -7.58 -13.06
C TYR A 366 -6.71 -6.08 -13.36
N HIS A 367 -7.87 -5.44 -13.20
CA HIS A 367 -8.02 -4.00 -13.39
C HIS A 367 -7.40 -3.22 -12.24
N VAL A 368 -7.52 -3.76 -11.02
CA VAL A 368 -6.92 -3.21 -9.81
C VAL A 368 -6.08 -4.29 -9.14
N ILE A 369 -4.85 -3.93 -8.79
CA ILE A 369 -4.01 -4.73 -7.90
C ILE A 369 -3.71 -3.90 -6.66
N ASP A 370 -4.02 -4.41 -5.48
CA ASP A 370 -3.64 -3.82 -4.20
C ASP A 370 -2.72 -4.80 -3.47
N THR A 371 -1.55 -4.31 -3.05
CA THR A 371 -0.56 -5.15 -2.36
C THR A 371 -0.49 -4.88 -0.88
N SER A 372 -1.43 -4.11 -0.31
CA SER A 372 -1.34 -3.63 1.07
C SER A 372 0.09 -3.13 1.38
N ASN A 373 0.60 -3.43 2.57
CA ASN A 373 1.96 -3.16 3.01
C ASN A 373 2.97 -4.28 2.75
N VAL A 374 2.74 -5.17 1.76
CA VAL A 374 3.62 -6.30 1.46
C VAL A 374 5.04 -5.87 1.07
N ILE A 375 5.22 -4.67 0.52
CA ILE A 375 6.54 -4.08 0.23
C ILE A 375 7.47 -4.05 1.46
N ASP A 376 6.92 -3.88 2.67
CA ASP A 376 7.66 -3.85 3.93
C ASP A 376 8.19 -5.23 4.34
N HIS A 377 7.72 -6.29 3.68
CA HIS A 377 8.04 -7.68 3.99
C HIS A 377 8.90 -8.36 2.93
N VAL A 378 8.76 -7.98 1.65
CA VAL A 378 9.41 -8.66 0.52
C VAL A 378 10.27 -7.72 -0.35
N GLY A 379 10.19 -6.41 -0.12
CA GLY A 379 10.85 -5.39 -0.93
C GLY A 379 10.19 -5.16 -2.29
N ILE A 380 10.34 -3.95 -2.83
CA ILE A 380 9.68 -3.54 -4.08
C ILE A 380 10.22 -4.28 -5.32
N LEU A 381 11.52 -4.62 -5.32
CA LEU A 381 12.19 -5.28 -6.44
C LEU A 381 11.84 -6.77 -6.58
N SER A 382 11.34 -7.41 -5.52
CA SER A 382 10.73 -8.73 -5.63
C SER A 382 9.25 -8.62 -6.03
N LEU A 383 8.57 -7.57 -5.55
CA LEU A 383 7.15 -7.36 -5.72
C LEU A 383 6.74 -6.95 -7.14
N LEU A 384 7.37 -5.91 -7.72
CA LEU A 384 6.99 -5.39 -9.04
C LEU A 384 7.14 -6.43 -10.18
N PRO A 385 8.25 -7.18 -10.29
CA PRO A 385 8.36 -8.28 -11.26
C PRO A 385 7.26 -9.33 -11.17
N ALA A 386 6.71 -9.55 -9.97
CA ALA A 386 5.69 -10.55 -9.71
C ALA A 386 4.27 -10.05 -10.07
N ILE A 387 3.96 -8.78 -9.84
CA ILE A 387 2.59 -8.27 -9.96
C ILE A 387 2.31 -7.45 -11.23
N VAL A 388 3.29 -6.70 -11.75
CA VAL A 388 3.08 -5.83 -12.92
C VAL A 388 2.61 -6.63 -14.15
N PRO A 389 3.13 -7.84 -14.44
CA PRO A 389 2.62 -8.67 -15.52
C PRO A 389 1.15 -9.08 -15.38
N LEU A 390 0.56 -9.03 -14.19
CA LEU A 390 -0.85 -9.35 -13.93
C LEU A 390 -1.78 -8.14 -14.10
N LEU A 391 -1.22 -6.92 -14.22
CA LEU A 391 -2.00 -5.70 -14.43
C LEU A 391 -2.62 -5.69 -15.83
N SER A 392 -3.94 -5.51 -15.90
CA SER A 392 -4.67 -5.44 -17.16
C SER A 392 -4.16 -4.32 -18.04
N GLU A 393 -4.19 -4.56 -19.36
CA GLU A 393 -3.82 -3.59 -20.39
C GLU A 393 -4.91 -2.52 -20.63
N VAL A 394 -6.09 -2.71 -20.04
CA VAL A 394 -7.21 -1.76 -20.08
C VAL A 394 -6.78 -0.40 -19.53
N CYS A 395 -7.10 0.67 -20.27
CA CYS A 395 -6.84 2.04 -19.82
C CYS A 395 -7.58 2.30 -18.49
N GLY A 396 -6.90 2.92 -17.55
CA GLY A 396 -7.42 3.12 -16.20
C GLY A 396 -7.01 2.05 -15.20
N SER A 397 -6.44 0.91 -15.63
CA SER A 397 -5.92 -0.10 -14.69
C SER A 397 -4.85 0.49 -13.78
N VAL A 398 -4.86 0.09 -12.51
CA VAL A 398 -4.00 0.66 -11.46
C VAL A 398 -3.45 -0.41 -10.54
N LEU A 399 -2.18 -0.24 -10.16
CA LEU A 399 -1.51 -1.02 -9.13
C LEU A 399 -1.24 -0.11 -7.92
N TYR A 400 -1.57 -0.54 -6.72
CA TYR A 400 -1.21 0.13 -5.48
C TYR A 400 -0.12 -0.65 -4.75
N THR A 401 0.98 0.05 -4.42
CA THR A 401 1.92 -0.40 -3.39
C THR A 401 1.81 0.54 -2.20
N GLU A 402 1.87 0.02 -0.97
CA GLU A 402 1.82 0.84 0.23
C GLU A 402 2.98 0.49 1.16
N SER A 403 3.70 1.47 1.69
CA SER A 403 4.69 1.29 2.76
C SER A 403 4.10 1.85 4.04
N LEU A 404 4.24 1.18 5.18
CA LEU A 404 3.91 1.76 6.50
C LEU A 404 5.17 2.17 7.26
N LEU A 405 6.34 1.68 6.84
CA LEU A 405 7.61 1.88 7.49
C LEU A 405 8.49 2.90 6.75
N GLN A 406 9.34 3.61 7.49
CA GLN A 406 10.33 4.50 6.91
C GLN A 406 11.37 3.71 6.08
N GLY A 407 11.39 3.95 4.76
CA GLY A 407 12.28 3.27 3.82
C GLY A 407 13.47 4.08 3.31
N ALA A 408 13.53 5.37 3.64
CA ALA A 408 14.66 6.24 3.33
C ALA A 408 14.87 7.25 4.47
N GLU A 409 16.10 7.76 4.59
CA GLU A 409 16.42 8.84 5.55
C GLU A 409 15.59 10.09 5.27
N GLU A 410 15.41 10.40 3.98
CA GLU A 410 14.61 11.51 3.49
C GLU A 410 13.46 11.00 2.61
N SER A 411 12.24 11.47 2.86
CA SER A 411 11.04 10.99 2.15
C SER A 411 11.11 11.15 0.62
N GLN A 412 11.72 12.24 0.12
CA GLN A 412 11.89 12.49 -1.32
C GLN A 412 12.77 11.45 -2.03
N ASN A 413 13.65 10.78 -1.29
CA ASN A 413 14.54 9.75 -1.82
C ASN A 413 13.95 8.34 -1.69
N PHE A 414 12.71 8.22 -1.18
CA PHE A 414 12.08 6.92 -0.92
C PHE A 414 12.12 6.01 -2.14
N LEU A 415 11.62 6.47 -3.30
CA LEU A 415 11.53 5.64 -4.51
C LEU A 415 12.89 5.22 -5.04
N SER A 416 13.84 6.14 -5.18
CA SER A 416 15.18 5.82 -5.68
C SER A 416 15.94 4.87 -4.75
N THR A 417 15.71 4.99 -3.43
CA THR A 417 16.28 4.11 -2.41
C THR A 417 15.71 2.69 -2.52
N VAL A 418 14.37 2.53 -2.54
CA VAL A 418 13.76 1.18 -2.57
C VAL A 418 13.94 0.50 -3.93
N LEU A 419 13.98 1.26 -5.03
CA LEU A 419 14.21 0.74 -6.39
C LEU A 419 15.68 0.48 -6.69
N HIS A 420 16.61 1.01 -5.88
CA HIS A 420 18.05 1.01 -6.14
C HIS A 420 18.43 1.56 -7.53
N SER A 421 17.62 2.49 -8.06
CA SER A 421 17.70 2.99 -9.44
C SER A 421 17.01 4.35 -9.57
N ASP A 422 17.36 5.09 -10.63
CA ASP A 422 16.54 6.20 -11.11
C ASP A 422 15.08 5.75 -11.34
N VAL A 423 14.14 6.61 -10.97
CA VAL A 423 12.70 6.32 -11.01
C VAL A 423 12.18 6.28 -12.44
N THR A 424 12.71 7.12 -13.34
CA THR A 424 12.30 7.12 -14.76
C THR A 424 12.77 5.84 -15.45
N MET A 425 14.03 5.45 -15.26
CA MET A 425 14.57 4.21 -15.83
C MET A 425 13.83 2.98 -15.28
N SER A 426 13.57 2.93 -13.98
CA SER A 426 12.75 1.87 -13.38
C SER A 426 11.35 1.82 -13.99
N SER A 427 10.73 2.98 -14.21
CA SER A 427 9.40 3.07 -14.81
C SER A 427 9.37 2.54 -16.24
N LEU A 428 10.44 2.74 -17.02
CA LEU A 428 10.61 2.18 -18.36
C LEU A 428 10.81 0.65 -18.32
N VAL A 429 11.62 0.16 -17.38
CA VAL A 429 11.86 -1.29 -17.19
C VAL A 429 10.58 -2.03 -16.83
N PHE A 430 9.83 -1.53 -15.84
CA PHE A 430 8.58 -2.16 -15.40
C PHE A 430 7.40 -1.86 -16.32
N GLY A 431 7.45 -0.78 -17.11
CA GLY A 431 6.34 -0.32 -17.94
C GLY A 431 5.22 0.40 -17.17
N VAL A 432 5.44 0.71 -15.90
CA VAL A 432 4.52 1.47 -15.03
C VAL A 432 5.30 2.52 -14.25
N ALA A 433 4.67 3.65 -13.97
CA ALA A 433 5.25 4.78 -13.24
C ALA A 433 4.36 5.21 -12.08
N PRO A 434 4.92 5.71 -10.96
CA PRO A 434 4.14 6.33 -9.90
C PRO A 434 3.43 7.58 -10.44
N VAL A 435 2.11 7.67 -10.23
CA VAL A 435 1.31 8.78 -10.78
C VAL A 435 1.75 10.14 -10.21
N GLY A 436 2.08 10.21 -8.92
CA GLY A 436 2.56 11.47 -8.32
C GLY A 436 3.93 11.91 -8.83
N TYR A 437 4.79 10.97 -9.27
CA TYR A 437 6.07 11.29 -9.92
C TYR A 437 5.84 11.98 -11.29
N LEU A 438 4.76 11.63 -11.98
CA LEU A 438 4.39 12.18 -13.27
C LEU A 438 3.63 13.51 -13.18
N LEU A 439 2.73 13.66 -12.20
CA LEU A 439 1.83 14.81 -12.10
C LEU A 439 2.25 15.86 -11.06
N GLY A 440 3.10 15.51 -10.09
CA GLY A 440 3.59 16.44 -9.06
C GLY A 440 2.54 16.84 -8.02
N THR A 441 1.37 16.23 -8.06
CA THR A 441 0.29 16.43 -7.09
C THR A 441 -0.36 15.12 -6.71
N MET A 442 -0.98 15.11 -5.54
CA MET A 442 -1.85 14.03 -5.09
C MET A 442 -3.00 14.59 -4.25
N THR A 443 -4.00 13.76 -4.00
CA THR A 443 -5.16 14.10 -3.15
C THR A 443 -5.03 13.55 -1.74
N ASP A 444 -4.11 12.60 -1.54
CA ASP A 444 -3.81 12.00 -0.25
C ASP A 444 -3.19 13.04 0.70
N SER A 445 -3.57 12.98 1.97
CA SER A 445 -3.03 13.89 2.98
C SER A 445 -1.76 13.32 3.62
N THR A 446 -0.71 14.14 3.72
CA THR A 446 0.57 13.74 4.36
C THR A 446 0.75 14.32 5.76
N HIS A 447 -0.15 15.20 6.22
CA HIS A 447 0.02 15.93 7.47
C HIS A 447 0.24 15.01 8.69
N ILE A 448 -0.46 13.87 8.72
CA ILE A 448 -0.33 12.85 9.77
C ILE A 448 1.04 12.18 9.75
N GLU A 449 1.57 11.88 8.57
CA GLU A 449 2.84 11.18 8.44
C GLU A 449 3.99 12.05 8.94
N HIS A 450 3.95 13.34 8.63
CA HIS A 450 4.87 14.32 9.19
C HIS A 450 4.73 14.47 10.71
N LEU A 451 3.50 14.47 11.25
CA LEU A 451 3.26 14.48 12.70
C LEU A 451 3.91 13.26 13.39
N LEU A 452 3.72 12.07 12.81
CA LEU A 452 4.26 10.81 13.36
C LEU A 452 5.78 10.75 13.24
N GLU A 453 6.35 11.24 12.15
CA GLU A 453 7.78 11.37 11.92
C GLU A 453 8.47 12.23 13.01
N MET A 454 7.79 13.30 13.45
CA MET A 454 8.26 14.23 14.48
C MET A 454 8.10 13.71 15.92
N SER A 455 7.14 12.80 16.17
CA SER A 455 6.70 12.44 17.53
C SER A 455 7.48 11.28 18.19
N LEU A 456 8.37 10.59 17.46
CA LEU A 456 9.06 9.38 17.93
C LEU A 456 10.55 9.60 18.25
N GLY A 457 11.03 8.94 19.32
CA GLY A 457 12.43 9.00 19.77
C GLY A 457 13.43 8.34 18.79
N LYS A 458 14.71 8.72 18.91
CA LYS A 458 15.82 8.18 18.09
C LYS A 458 16.00 6.67 18.31
N GLY A 459 16.50 5.97 17.29
CA GLY A 459 16.93 4.56 17.38
C GLY A 459 15.83 3.51 17.29
N ARG A 460 14.65 3.86 16.79
CA ARG A 460 13.56 2.91 16.48
C ARG A 460 13.09 3.11 15.04
N GLN A 461 12.70 2.00 14.39
CA GLN A 461 12.03 2.04 13.10
C GLN A 461 10.78 2.91 13.20
N LYS A 462 10.70 3.97 12.39
CA LYS A 462 9.55 4.88 12.37
C LYS A 462 8.47 4.39 11.41
N GLN A 463 7.22 4.75 11.71
CA GLN A 463 6.13 4.63 10.76
C GLN A 463 6.06 5.87 9.88
N TYR A 464 5.97 5.67 8.57
CA TYR A 464 5.73 6.71 7.58
C TYR A 464 4.98 6.08 6.41
N ARG A 465 3.67 6.35 6.32
CA ARG A 465 2.78 5.70 5.37
C ARG A 465 2.89 6.35 3.99
N MET A 466 3.11 5.54 2.96
CA MET A 466 3.15 5.99 1.57
C MET A 466 2.34 5.03 0.70
N ARG A 467 1.19 5.48 0.19
CA ARG A 467 0.39 4.72 -0.77
C ARG A 467 0.64 5.25 -2.18
N LEU A 468 1.14 4.40 -3.06
CA LEU A 468 1.64 4.75 -4.38
C LEU A 468 0.76 4.09 -5.47
N PRO A 469 -0.03 4.88 -6.23
CA PRO A 469 -0.66 4.40 -7.45
C PRO A 469 0.35 4.35 -8.61
N TRP A 470 0.45 3.19 -9.26
CA TRP A 470 1.30 2.92 -10.42
C TRP A 470 0.43 2.70 -11.66
N ARG A 471 0.79 3.36 -12.76
CA ARG A 471 0.07 3.27 -14.05
C ARG A 471 1.02 3.30 -15.23
N ARG A 472 0.57 2.82 -16.39
CA ARG A 472 1.29 3.00 -17.66
C ARG A 472 1.24 4.48 -18.05
N ALA A 473 2.38 5.16 -18.09
CA ALA A 473 2.46 6.62 -18.22
C ALA A 473 1.73 7.15 -19.47
N ALA A 474 1.96 6.53 -20.62
CA ALA A 474 1.34 6.94 -21.89
C ALA A 474 -0.19 6.74 -21.95
N GLN A 475 -0.77 5.90 -21.08
CA GLN A 475 -2.23 5.78 -20.98
C GLN A 475 -2.89 7.00 -20.34
N GLY A 476 -2.12 7.86 -19.67
CA GLY A 476 -2.58 9.17 -19.19
C GLY A 476 -2.67 10.22 -20.30
N ASP A 477 -2.24 9.92 -21.52
CA ASP A 477 -2.27 10.85 -22.64
C ASP A 477 -3.42 10.51 -23.61
N LEU A 478 -4.43 11.38 -23.65
CA LEU A 478 -5.59 11.22 -24.51
C LEU A 478 -5.24 11.12 -26.01
N GLU A 479 -4.19 11.79 -26.46
CA GLU A 479 -3.78 11.76 -27.88
C GLU A 479 -3.13 10.41 -28.25
N VAL A 480 -2.45 9.77 -27.30
CA VAL A 480 -1.97 8.39 -27.47
C VAL A 480 -3.15 7.45 -27.67
N LEU A 481 -4.18 7.57 -26.83
CA LEU A 481 -5.38 6.74 -26.95
C LEU A 481 -6.06 6.96 -28.32
N LYS A 482 -6.25 8.21 -28.77
CA LYS A 482 -6.85 8.50 -30.08
C LYS A 482 -6.09 7.87 -31.25
N LEU A 483 -4.75 7.95 -31.23
CA LEU A 483 -3.92 7.38 -32.28
C LEU A 483 -3.93 5.83 -32.27
N MET A 484 -4.05 5.22 -31.09
CA MET A 484 -4.02 3.77 -30.93
C MET A 484 -5.39 3.11 -31.12
N HIS A 485 -6.50 3.80 -30.81
CA HIS A 485 -7.87 3.28 -30.95
C HIS A 485 -8.24 2.87 -32.39
N GLY A 486 -7.58 3.44 -33.41
CA GLY A 486 -7.75 3.03 -34.81
C GLY A 486 -7.16 1.66 -35.17
N SER A 487 -6.43 1.02 -34.25
CA SER A 487 -5.68 -0.23 -34.49
C SER A 487 -6.14 -1.43 -33.65
N GLY A 488 -7.20 -1.30 -32.84
CA GLY A 488 -7.74 -2.39 -32.01
C GLY A 488 -6.80 -2.94 -30.93
N GLY A 489 -5.62 -2.34 -30.71
CA GLY A 489 -4.57 -2.86 -29.84
C GLY A 489 -4.37 -2.09 -28.52
N SER A 490 -3.91 -2.80 -27.49
CA SER A 490 -3.28 -2.17 -26.32
C SER A 490 -2.02 -1.41 -26.74
N ALA A 491 -1.73 -0.28 -26.09
CA ALA A 491 -0.46 0.42 -26.20
C ALA A 491 0.68 -0.37 -25.52
N SER A 492 1.08 -1.47 -26.14
CA SER A 492 2.29 -2.20 -25.78
C SER A 492 3.52 -1.51 -26.39
N TYR A 493 4.61 -1.44 -25.64
CA TYR A 493 5.84 -0.76 -26.03
C TYR A 493 7.01 -1.74 -26.09
N ARG A 494 7.93 -1.50 -27.01
CA ARG A 494 9.23 -2.17 -27.06
C ARG A 494 10.36 -1.16 -27.17
N LEU A 495 11.23 -1.14 -26.16
CA LEU A 495 12.32 -0.18 -26.01
C LEU A 495 13.62 -0.76 -26.57
N ASN A 496 14.21 -0.16 -27.59
CA ASN A 496 15.52 -0.55 -28.10
C ASN A 496 16.63 0.14 -27.30
N MET A 497 17.58 -0.62 -26.76
CA MET A 497 18.68 -0.05 -25.97
C MET A 497 20.02 -0.66 -26.38
N ASP A 498 21.08 0.15 -26.28
CA ASP A 498 22.44 -0.34 -26.48
C ASP A 498 22.79 -1.37 -25.39
N PRO A 499 23.33 -2.55 -25.76
CA PRO A 499 23.60 -3.61 -24.79
C PRO A 499 24.67 -3.22 -23.77
N HIS A 500 25.65 -2.38 -24.14
CA HIS A 500 26.74 -1.95 -23.26
C HIS A 500 26.25 -0.89 -22.26
N GLU A 501 25.47 0.10 -22.73
CA GLU A 501 24.82 1.08 -21.84
C GLU A 501 23.91 0.39 -20.82
N LEU A 502 23.12 -0.60 -21.28
CA LEU A 502 22.21 -1.34 -20.42
C LEU A 502 22.94 -2.23 -19.41
N ALA A 503 24.03 -2.88 -19.82
CA ALA A 503 24.88 -3.66 -18.91
C ALA A 503 25.48 -2.76 -17.81
N ALA A 504 25.99 -1.57 -18.18
CA ALA A 504 26.53 -0.61 -17.23
C ALA A 504 25.47 -0.12 -16.23
N TYR A 505 24.24 0.12 -16.70
CA TYR A 505 23.11 0.44 -15.82
C TYR A 505 22.80 -0.68 -14.82
N PHE A 506 22.67 -1.93 -15.29
CA PHE A 506 22.39 -3.05 -14.37
C PHE A 506 23.53 -3.29 -13.38
N MET A 507 24.78 -2.97 -13.75
CA MET A 507 25.91 -3.01 -12.82
C MET A 507 25.75 -1.96 -11.70
N GLN A 508 25.29 -0.76 -12.02
CA GLN A 508 25.02 0.27 -11.00
C GLN A 508 23.90 -0.15 -10.05
N VAL A 509 22.81 -0.72 -10.59
CA VAL A 509 21.72 -1.29 -9.79
C VAL A 509 22.23 -2.43 -8.90
N TYR A 510 23.03 -3.35 -9.46
CA TYR A 510 23.63 -4.45 -8.70
C TYR A 510 24.46 -3.94 -7.53
N LEU A 511 25.32 -2.94 -7.74
CA LEU A 511 26.10 -2.34 -6.66
C LEU A 511 25.19 -1.70 -5.62
N ALA A 512 24.17 -0.94 -6.03
CA ALA A 512 23.24 -0.28 -5.12
C ALA A 512 22.41 -1.27 -4.27
N MET A 513 22.02 -2.43 -4.82
CA MET A 513 21.28 -3.48 -4.10
C MET A 513 22.06 -4.08 -2.94
N PHE A 514 23.40 -4.16 -3.05
CA PHE A 514 24.24 -4.91 -2.10
C PHE A 514 25.24 -4.04 -1.35
N ARG A 515 25.32 -2.74 -1.65
CA ARG A 515 26.29 -1.81 -1.05
C ARG A 515 26.21 -1.79 0.47
N GLU A 516 25.03 -1.59 1.05
CA GLU A 516 24.89 -1.47 2.52
C GLU A 516 25.21 -2.76 3.28
N SER A 517 25.03 -3.93 2.65
CA SER A 517 25.25 -5.23 3.28
C SER A 517 26.66 -5.79 3.04
N GLU A 518 27.27 -5.54 1.88
CA GLU A 518 28.50 -6.20 1.41
C GLU A 518 29.72 -5.26 1.26
N ASP A 519 29.54 -3.94 1.22
CA ASP A 519 30.65 -2.96 1.10
C ASP A 519 31.26 -2.65 2.47
N ILE A 520 32.47 -3.14 2.69
CA ILE A 520 33.17 -2.96 3.98
C ILE A 520 33.58 -1.51 4.23
N SER A 521 33.75 -0.70 3.19
CA SER A 521 34.26 0.67 3.30
C SER A 521 33.27 1.61 4.01
N ILE A 522 31.96 1.34 3.89
CA ILE A 522 30.88 2.14 4.50
C ILE A 522 30.24 1.48 5.73
N LYS A 523 30.72 0.30 6.13
CA LYS A 523 30.08 -0.51 7.18
C LYS A 523 29.86 0.23 8.51
N LEU A 524 30.82 1.07 8.92
CA LEU A 524 30.71 1.86 10.14
C LEU A 524 29.66 2.98 10.03
N GLU A 525 29.51 3.57 8.85
CA GLU A 525 28.50 4.58 8.56
C GLU A 525 27.09 3.96 8.61
N VAL A 526 26.91 2.81 7.95
CA VAL A 526 25.65 2.04 7.99
C VAL A 526 25.28 1.67 9.43
N LEU A 527 26.23 1.17 10.24
CA LEU A 527 25.97 0.87 11.65
C LEU A 527 25.51 2.10 12.45
N LYS A 528 26.16 3.25 12.25
CA LYS A 528 25.77 4.50 12.92
C LYS A 528 24.39 4.96 12.48
N ARG A 529 24.07 4.88 11.18
CA ARG A 529 22.73 5.16 10.66
C ARG A 529 21.70 4.23 11.28
N MET A 530 21.90 2.91 11.23
CA MET A 530 20.96 1.94 11.81
C MET A 530 20.68 2.20 13.30
N MET A 531 21.67 2.64 14.07
CA MET A 531 21.47 3.00 15.49
C MET A 531 20.67 4.30 15.69
N ALA A 532 20.73 5.22 14.74
CA ALA A 532 20.05 6.52 14.82
C ALA A 532 18.66 6.50 14.17
N THR A 533 18.60 5.97 12.94
CA THR A 533 17.45 5.90 12.03
C THR A 533 17.47 4.55 11.32
N PRO A 534 16.97 3.48 11.98
CA PRO A 534 16.71 2.21 11.30
C PRO A 534 15.77 2.44 10.10
N LEU A 535 16.01 1.71 9.01
CA LEU A 535 15.18 1.72 7.80
C LEU A 535 14.63 0.32 7.52
N VAL A 536 13.49 0.24 6.83
CA VAL A 536 12.88 -1.07 6.48
C VAL A 536 13.80 -1.92 5.59
N ASN A 537 14.61 -1.27 4.73
CA ASN A 537 15.53 -1.93 3.82
C ASN A 537 16.73 -2.58 4.54
N ASP A 538 16.96 -2.28 5.82
CA ASP A 538 18.02 -2.87 6.65
C ASP A 538 17.86 -4.38 6.82
N LEU A 539 16.65 -4.89 6.59
CA LEU A 539 16.35 -6.32 6.56
C LEU A 539 17.02 -7.04 5.38
N GLY A 540 17.36 -6.32 4.31
CA GLY A 540 18.06 -6.86 3.14
C GLY A 540 17.19 -7.78 2.29
N PHE A 541 16.21 -7.22 1.58
CA PHE A 541 15.24 -7.97 0.77
C PHE A 541 15.80 -8.57 -0.53
N CYS A 542 16.98 -8.13 -0.96
CA CYS A 542 17.54 -8.46 -2.27
C CYS A 542 18.48 -9.67 -2.21
N SER A 543 18.38 -10.57 -3.19
CA SER A 543 19.33 -11.67 -3.47
C SER A 543 19.81 -11.61 -4.92
N ARG A 544 20.75 -12.48 -5.32
CA ARG A 544 21.15 -12.57 -6.74
C ARG A 544 20.02 -13.08 -7.64
N LEU A 545 19.02 -13.76 -7.07
CA LEU A 545 17.80 -14.08 -7.79
C LEU A 545 16.92 -12.83 -8.04
N SER A 546 16.93 -11.82 -7.17
CA SER A 546 16.21 -10.55 -7.39
C SER A 546 16.72 -9.79 -8.62
N ILE A 547 18.05 -9.77 -8.87
CA ILE A 547 18.59 -9.16 -10.10
C ILE A 547 18.21 -9.97 -11.34
N VAL A 548 18.14 -11.30 -11.26
CA VAL A 548 17.65 -12.15 -12.37
C VAL A 548 16.18 -11.86 -12.67
N ALA A 549 15.34 -11.68 -11.64
CA ALA A 549 13.94 -11.30 -11.80
C ALA A 549 13.79 -9.93 -12.48
N LEU A 550 14.66 -8.96 -12.14
CA LEU A 550 14.70 -7.65 -12.79
C LEU A 550 15.12 -7.76 -14.26
N LEU A 551 16.18 -8.51 -14.58
CA LEU A 551 16.64 -8.76 -15.96
C LEU A 551 15.56 -9.45 -16.80
N ALA A 552 14.89 -10.46 -16.25
CA ALA A 552 13.79 -11.14 -16.92
C ALA A 552 12.60 -10.20 -17.18
N THR A 553 12.30 -9.32 -16.23
CA THR A 553 11.26 -8.29 -16.39
C THR A 553 11.64 -7.31 -17.49
N ALA A 554 12.88 -6.82 -17.48
CA ALA A 554 13.41 -5.93 -18.51
C ALA A 554 13.37 -6.55 -19.91
N LYS A 555 13.64 -7.86 -20.06
CA LYS A 555 13.54 -8.60 -21.34
C LYS A 555 12.14 -8.56 -21.96
N ARG A 556 11.08 -8.25 -21.19
CA ARG A 556 9.70 -8.09 -21.69
C ARG A 556 9.44 -6.74 -22.33
N THR A 557 10.09 -5.69 -21.84
CA THR A 557 9.87 -4.31 -22.29
C THR A 557 11.00 -3.83 -23.21
N ILE A 558 12.22 -4.36 -23.06
CA ILE A 558 13.44 -3.91 -23.74
C ILE A 558 13.92 -4.93 -24.78
N SER A 559 14.14 -4.46 -26.00
CA SER A 559 14.88 -5.16 -27.04
C SER A 559 16.35 -4.72 -27.04
N THR A 560 17.25 -5.69 -26.92
CA THR A 560 18.70 -5.51 -27.04
C THR A 560 19.32 -6.87 -27.33
N ASP A 561 20.62 -6.92 -27.61
CA ASP A 561 21.36 -8.18 -27.57
C ASP A 561 21.57 -8.61 -26.12
N TRP A 562 20.61 -9.37 -25.59
CA TRP A 562 20.62 -9.84 -24.21
C TRP A 562 21.82 -10.74 -23.90
N LYS A 563 22.37 -11.46 -24.88
CA LYS A 563 23.55 -12.30 -24.65
C LYS A 563 24.79 -11.43 -24.43
N VAL A 564 24.96 -10.37 -25.23
CA VAL A 564 26.05 -9.39 -25.06
C VAL A 564 25.87 -8.61 -23.76
N CYS A 565 24.68 -8.05 -23.51
CA CYS A 565 24.41 -7.25 -22.32
C CYS A 565 24.65 -8.04 -21.02
N ILE A 566 24.08 -9.25 -20.90
CA ILE A 566 24.26 -10.06 -19.69
C ILE A 566 25.69 -10.59 -19.59
N GLY A 567 26.33 -10.97 -20.71
CA GLY A 567 27.73 -11.40 -20.70
C GLY A 567 28.68 -10.30 -20.20
N GLU A 568 28.47 -9.06 -20.60
CA GLU A 568 29.24 -7.92 -20.10
C GLU A 568 28.94 -7.59 -18.65
N LEU A 569 27.66 -7.61 -18.25
CA LEU A 569 27.27 -7.46 -16.84
C LEU A 569 27.95 -8.49 -15.95
N VAL A 570 27.92 -9.76 -16.35
CA VAL A 570 28.58 -10.86 -15.63
C VAL A 570 30.09 -10.59 -15.53
N SER A 571 30.75 -10.19 -16.63
CA SER A 571 32.17 -9.82 -16.63
C SER A 571 32.47 -8.66 -15.67
N MET A 572 31.63 -7.63 -15.62
CA MET A 572 31.78 -6.52 -14.66
C MET A 572 31.64 -6.99 -13.21
N ILE A 573 30.70 -7.90 -12.92
CA ILE A 573 30.49 -8.46 -11.58
C ILE A 573 31.68 -9.34 -11.17
N GLU A 574 32.19 -10.20 -12.06
CA GLU A 574 33.35 -11.06 -11.82
C GLU A 574 34.62 -10.26 -11.51
N ASN A 575 34.79 -9.11 -12.16
CA ASN A 575 35.94 -8.24 -11.99
C ASN A 575 35.78 -7.23 -10.83
N ASN A 576 34.59 -7.13 -10.24
CA ASN A 576 34.34 -6.25 -9.11
C ASN A 576 35.06 -6.73 -7.83
N ARG A 577 35.59 -5.79 -7.05
CA ARG A 577 36.26 -6.05 -5.78
C ARG A 577 35.71 -5.21 -4.62
N SER A 578 34.65 -4.43 -4.84
CA SER A 578 34.07 -3.57 -3.80
C SER A 578 33.15 -4.33 -2.85
N LEU A 579 32.49 -5.40 -3.32
CA LEU A 579 31.57 -6.20 -2.52
C LEU A 579 32.24 -7.48 -2.03
N MET A 580 32.27 -7.71 -0.71
CA MET A 580 33.03 -8.81 -0.11
C MET A 580 32.50 -10.23 -0.45
N ILE A 581 31.20 -10.37 -0.70
CA ILE A 581 30.51 -11.67 -0.84
C ILE A 581 30.19 -11.99 -2.32
N SER A 582 30.48 -11.07 -3.23
CA SER A 582 30.12 -11.18 -4.64
C SER A 582 30.71 -12.42 -5.30
N SER A 583 31.99 -12.76 -5.04
CA SER A 583 32.64 -13.94 -5.62
C SER A 583 31.99 -15.26 -5.19
N SER A 584 31.62 -15.39 -3.92
CA SER A 584 30.96 -16.59 -3.41
C SER A 584 29.53 -16.77 -3.94
N SER A 585 28.88 -15.70 -4.39
CA SER A 585 27.49 -15.72 -4.87
C SER A 585 27.36 -15.89 -6.39
N LEU A 586 28.48 -15.94 -7.13
CA LEU A 586 28.49 -16.02 -8.60
C LEU A 586 27.79 -17.28 -9.13
N GLN A 587 27.97 -18.43 -8.46
CA GLN A 587 27.37 -19.68 -8.92
C GLN A 587 25.83 -19.69 -8.77
N GLU A 588 25.28 -19.02 -7.76
CA GLU A 588 23.84 -18.79 -7.65
C GLU A 588 23.35 -17.91 -8.81
N LEU A 589 24.06 -16.82 -9.10
CA LEU A 589 23.72 -15.93 -10.21
C LEU A 589 23.70 -16.69 -11.55
N TYR A 590 24.76 -17.45 -11.86
CA TYR A 590 24.82 -18.23 -13.11
C TYR A 590 23.71 -19.27 -13.20
N LEU A 591 23.42 -19.95 -12.08
CA LEU A 591 22.36 -20.94 -12.02
C LEU A 591 21.00 -20.34 -12.38
N HIS A 592 20.66 -19.18 -11.80
CA HIS A 592 19.36 -18.56 -12.04
C HIS A 592 19.28 -17.88 -13.41
N LEU A 593 20.38 -17.35 -13.94
CA LEU A 593 20.46 -16.88 -15.33
C LEU A 593 20.23 -18.02 -16.34
N HIS A 594 20.84 -19.19 -16.10
CA HIS A 594 20.66 -20.38 -16.93
C HIS A 594 19.24 -20.92 -16.84
N ALA A 595 18.74 -21.10 -15.61
CA ALA A 595 17.39 -21.64 -15.35
C ALA A 595 16.27 -20.76 -15.93
N SER A 596 16.51 -19.46 -16.10
CA SER A 596 15.57 -18.49 -16.67
C SER A 596 15.79 -18.21 -18.17
N ASP A 597 16.66 -18.99 -18.84
CA ASP A 597 17.00 -18.82 -20.26
C ASP A 597 17.40 -17.37 -20.64
N LEU A 598 18.15 -16.73 -19.74
CA LEU A 598 18.67 -15.38 -19.95
C LEU A 598 20.10 -15.43 -20.49
N TRP A 599 20.95 -16.22 -19.85
CA TRP A 599 22.35 -16.41 -20.19
C TRP A 599 22.88 -17.69 -19.53
N SER A 600 23.84 -18.36 -20.16
CA SER A 600 24.42 -19.60 -19.62
C SER A 600 25.94 -19.52 -19.60
N ALA A 601 26.52 -19.79 -18.44
CA ALA A 601 27.96 -20.01 -18.32
C ALA A 601 28.35 -21.32 -19.02
N GLU A 602 29.61 -21.43 -19.44
CA GLU A 602 30.16 -22.65 -20.05
C GLU A 602 29.92 -23.90 -19.18
N THR A 603 29.92 -23.72 -17.85
CA THR A 603 29.66 -24.77 -16.85
C THR A 603 28.24 -25.36 -16.89
N PHE A 604 27.30 -24.80 -17.65
CA PHE A 604 25.98 -25.38 -17.89
C PHE A 604 25.79 -25.89 -19.32
N MET A 605 26.77 -25.65 -20.21
CA MET A 605 26.68 -25.98 -21.64
C MET A 605 27.35 -27.31 -21.99
N VAL A 606 28.21 -27.81 -21.10
CA VAL A 606 28.92 -29.10 -21.27
C VAL A 606 28.49 -30.09 -20.20
N GLU A 607 28.70 -31.38 -20.45
CA GLU A 607 28.42 -32.44 -19.47
C GLU A 607 29.21 -32.17 -18.16
N PRO A 608 28.60 -32.33 -16.97
CA PRO A 608 29.21 -31.91 -15.71
C PRO A 608 30.61 -32.48 -15.42
N ARG A 609 30.95 -33.69 -15.90
CA ARG A 609 32.28 -34.30 -15.72
C ARG A 609 33.27 -33.95 -16.83
N ALA A 610 32.80 -33.51 -17.99
CA ALA A 610 33.65 -33.07 -19.09
C ALA A 610 34.29 -31.69 -18.85
N GLN A 611 33.94 -31.01 -17.74
CA GLN A 611 34.44 -29.69 -17.41
C GLN A 611 35.92 -29.70 -17.00
N LEU A 612 36.69 -28.82 -17.64
CA LEU A 612 38.01 -28.44 -17.16
C LEU A 612 37.85 -27.47 -15.99
N ASN A 613 38.44 -27.80 -14.84
CA ASN A 613 38.26 -27.04 -13.61
C ASN A 613 39.59 -26.77 -12.88
N PRO A 614 39.87 -25.52 -12.50
CA PRO A 614 41.10 -25.19 -11.78
C PRO A 614 41.06 -25.59 -10.29
N TRP A 615 39.87 -25.91 -9.75
CA TRP A 615 39.67 -26.08 -8.30
C TRP A 615 39.82 -27.53 -7.78
N GLY A 616 39.97 -28.54 -8.63
CA GLY A 616 40.09 -29.93 -8.19
C GLY A 616 39.90 -30.93 -9.32
N ARG A 617 40.05 -32.24 -9.06
CA ARG A 617 39.80 -33.26 -10.09
C ARG A 617 38.33 -33.66 -10.11
N MET A 618 37.73 -33.82 -11.29
CA MET A 618 36.38 -34.39 -11.44
C MET A 618 36.36 -35.88 -11.08
N ARG A 619 35.37 -36.31 -10.30
CA ARG A 619 35.14 -37.73 -9.97
C ARG A 619 34.54 -38.49 -11.16
N PRO A 620 35.01 -39.73 -11.43
CA PRO A 620 34.41 -40.59 -12.45
C PRO A 620 33.03 -41.11 -12.02
N PRO A 621 32.21 -41.63 -12.97
CA PRO A 621 30.98 -42.36 -12.64
C PRO A 621 31.27 -43.66 -11.87
N GLY A 622 30.26 -44.21 -11.19
CA GLY A 622 30.35 -45.46 -10.42
C GLY A 622 30.23 -45.33 -8.90
N GLU A 623 30.01 -44.12 -8.36
CA GLU A 623 29.63 -43.94 -6.94
C GLU A 623 28.14 -44.27 -6.68
N SER A 624 27.75 -44.39 -5.41
CA SER A 624 26.35 -44.62 -5.03
C SER A 624 25.49 -43.36 -5.20
N GLY A 625 24.22 -43.54 -5.58
CA GLY A 625 23.24 -42.46 -5.71
C GLY A 625 23.32 -41.68 -7.04
N LEU A 626 22.64 -40.53 -7.10
CA LEU A 626 22.48 -39.75 -8.34
C LEU A 626 23.82 -39.38 -9.00
N LEU A 627 24.79 -38.93 -8.21
CA LEU A 627 26.10 -38.47 -8.69
C LEU A 627 26.98 -39.58 -9.29
N GLY A 628 26.60 -40.86 -9.13
CA GLY A 628 27.30 -41.98 -9.76
C GLY A 628 26.87 -42.30 -11.19
N LYS A 629 25.71 -41.77 -11.63
CA LYS A 629 25.14 -42.05 -12.95
C LYS A 629 26.00 -41.43 -14.06
N HIS A 630 26.06 -42.08 -15.23
CA HIS A 630 26.82 -41.58 -16.39
C HIS A 630 26.29 -40.25 -16.92
N ASN A 631 24.96 -40.14 -17.08
CA ASN A 631 24.30 -38.92 -17.52
C ASN A 631 23.77 -38.15 -16.30
N LEU A 632 24.29 -36.95 -16.07
CA LEU A 632 23.87 -36.08 -14.98
C LEU A 632 23.18 -34.82 -15.51
N PRO A 633 22.10 -34.35 -14.86
CA PRO A 633 21.56 -33.04 -15.16
C PRO A 633 22.56 -31.95 -14.75
N ALA A 634 22.52 -30.80 -15.42
CA ALA A 634 23.41 -29.67 -15.10
C ALA A 634 23.09 -29.02 -13.74
N ILE A 635 21.84 -29.17 -13.28
CA ILE A 635 21.33 -28.70 -11.99
C ILE A 635 20.75 -29.90 -11.23
N VAL A 636 21.07 -29.98 -9.94
CA VAL A 636 20.48 -30.92 -8.97
C VAL A 636 20.04 -30.15 -7.72
N HIS A 637 19.23 -30.76 -6.86
CA HIS A 637 18.89 -30.22 -5.55
C HIS A 637 19.76 -30.84 -4.46
N ILE A 638 20.24 -30.01 -3.54
CA ILE A 638 20.76 -30.48 -2.26
C ILE A 638 19.64 -30.38 -1.23
N ALA A 639 19.42 -31.43 -0.44
CA ALA A 639 18.68 -31.33 0.81
C ALA A 639 19.61 -31.62 1.99
N LEU A 640 19.81 -30.61 2.84
CA LEU A 640 20.58 -30.67 4.08
C LEU A 640 19.62 -30.86 5.25
N VAL A 641 19.72 -32.00 5.94
CA VAL A 641 18.98 -32.28 7.18
C VAL A 641 19.79 -31.77 8.36
N VAL A 642 19.44 -30.58 8.85
CA VAL A 642 20.08 -29.90 9.97
C VAL A 642 19.48 -30.40 11.29
N PRO A 643 20.28 -31.04 12.16
CA PRO A 643 19.81 -31.55 13.44
C PRO A 643 19.19 -30.44 14.30
N ARG A 644 18.06 -30.74 14.95
CA ARG A 644 17.35 -29.78 15.83
C ARG A 644 18.27 -29.10 16.86
N ARG A 645 19.20 -29.86 17.45
CA ARG A 645 20.19 -29.36 18.42
C ARG A 645 21.10 -28.26 17.90
N SER A 646 21.35 -28.19 16.58
CA SER A 646 22.18 -27.16 15.96
C SER A 646 21.47 -25.80 15.87
N LEU A 647 20.14 -25.80 15.92
CA LEU A 647 19.32 -24.60 15.83
C LEU A 647 19.18 -23.86 17.17
N VAL A 648 19.73 -24.42 18.26
CA VAL A 648 19.69 -23.84 19.61
C VAL A 648 20.28 -22.43 19.65
N VAL A 649 21.22 -22.11 18.75
CA VAL A 649 21.79 -20.74 18.62
C VAL A 649 20.71 -19.67 18.40
N PHE A 650 19.59 -20.02 17.78
CA PHE A 650 18.46 -19.11 17.56
C PHE A 650 17.52 -19.07 18.77
N THR A 651 17.39 -20.16 19.52
CA THR A 651 16.36 -20.28 20.58
C THR A 651 16.89 -20.10 22.00
N GLU A 652 18.20 -20.05 22.22
CA GLU A 652 18.81 -19.95 23.55
C GLU A 652 18.80 -18.55 24.17
N GLN A 653 18.50 -17.51 23.38
CA GLN A 653 18.39 -16.12 23.83
C GLN A 653 16.98 -15.57 23.61
N PRO A 654 16.58 -14.52 24.36
CA PRO A 654 15.33 -13.82 24.09
C PRO A 654 15.29 -13.32 22.63
N VAL A 655 14.12 -13.40 22.00
CA VAL A 655 13.93 -13.08 20.57
C VAL A 655 14.41 -11.66 20.24
N GLU A 656 14.26 -10.72 21.18
CA GLU A 656 14.70 -9.33 21.04
C GLU A 656 16.21 -9.20 20.85
N LYS A 657 16.98 -10.17 21.36
CA LYS A 657 18.43 -10.25 21.17
C LYS A 657 18.80 -11.07 19.94
N VAL A 658 18.01 -12.07 19.58
CA VAL A 658 18.27 -12.96 18.42
C VAL A 658 18.03 -12.23 17.09
N GLY A 659 17.00 -11.39 17.04
CA GLY A 659 16.55 -10.74 15.81
C GLY A 659 16.00 -11.75 14.79
N THR A 660 15.92 -11.32 13.53
CA THR A 660 15.42 -12.11 12.38
C THR A 660 16.53 -12.31 11.35
N PRO A 661 17.58 -13.12 11.64
CA PRO A 661 18.69 -13.30 10.72
C PRO A 661 18.25 -14.03 9.44
N GLY A 662 18.75 -13.58 8.30
CA GLY A 662 18.65 -14.32 7.03
C GLY A 662 19.57 -15.54 7.03
N LEU A 663 19.21 -16.55 6.25
CA LEU A 663 19.96 -17.80 6.09
C LEU A 663 20.39 -18.01 4.64
N HIS A 664 21.50 -18.73 4.47
CA HIS A 664 21.95 -19.24 3.17
C HIS A 664 22.61 -20.60 3.34
N LEU A 665 22.70 -21.36 2.25
CA LEU A 665 23.44 -22.60 2.16
C LEU A 665 24.79 -22.32 1.47
N SER A 666 25.89 -22.85 2.01
CA SER A 666 27.19 -22.78 1.35
C SER A 666 27.76 -24.16 1.01
N LEU A 667 28.30 -24.29 -0.20
CA LEU A 667 29.05 -25.46 -0.67
C LEU A 667 30.53 -25.08 -0.78
N SER A 668 31.40 -25.78 -0.05
CA SER A 668 32.83 -25.46 0.04
C SER A 668 33.72 -26.68 -0.08
N ASN A 669 34.94 -26.48 -0.57
CA ASN A 669 36.02 -27.47 -0.57
C ASN A 669 37.27 -26.86 0.06
N GLY A 670 37.39 -27.03 1.39
CA GLY A 670 38.48 -26.43 2.16
C GLY A 670 38.64 -24.93 1.90
N MET A 671 39.84 -24.51 1.51
CA MET A 671 40.14 -23.12 1.11
C MET A 671 40.10 -22.90 -0.42
N LYS A 672 39.69 -23.91 -1.20
CA LYS A 672 39.76 -23.84 -2.67
C LYS A 672 38.63 -23.00 -3.26
N PHE A 673 37.40 -23.20 -2.78
CA PHE A 673 36.22 -22.43 -3.17
C PHE A 673 35.14 -22.50 -2.08
N GLU A 674 34.24 -21.52 -2.10
CA GLU A 674 32.98 -21.50 -1.37
C GLU A 674 31.91 -20.83 -2.25
N ASN A 675 30.82 -21.54 -2.50
CA ASN A 675 29.67 -21.07 -3.27
C ASN A 675 28.47 -20.92 -2.32
N CYS A 676 27.87 -19.74 -2.27
CA CYS A 676 26.73 -19.41 -1.40
C CYS A 676 25.44 -19.32 -2.21
N PHE A 677 24.37 -19.89 -1.66
CA PHE A 677 23.02 -19.92 -2.22
C PHE A 677 22.04 -19.38 -1.18
N TYR A 678 21.43 -18.24 -1.48
CA TYR A 678 20.46 -17.51 -0.67
C TYR A 678 19.02 -17.85 -1.02
N ALA A 679 18.76 -18.30 -2.25
CA ALA A 679 17.45 -18.77 -2.72
C ALA A 679 17.13 -20.18 -2.21
N ILE A 680 17.13 -20.35 -0.88
CA ILE A 680 16.85 -21.63 -0.22
C ILE A 680 15.37 -21.79 0.12
N ASP A 681 14.94 -23.02 0.30
CA ASP A 681 13.65 -23.40 0.87
C ASP A 681 13.86 -24.19 2.17
N THR A 682 13.02 -23.96 3.16
CA THR A 682 13.14 -24.57 4.48
C THR A 682 11.81 -25.11 4.97
N PHE A 683 11.84 -26.20 5.72
CA PHE A 683 10.69 -26.74 6.44
C PHE A 683 11.15 -27.75 7.50
N PHE A 684 10.40 -27.85 8.60
CA PHE A 684 10.65 -28.82 9.66
C PHE A 684 9.99 -30.16 9.32
N GLY A 685 10.67 -31.28 9.55
CA GLY A 685 10.07 -32.59 9.29
C GLY A 685 11.07 -33.71 9.05
N LYS A 686 10.56 -34.81 8.48
CA LYS A 686 11.34 -35.98 8.08
C LYS A 686 11.40 -36.07 6.55
N LEU A 687 12.61 -36.28 6.02
CA LEU A 687 12.86 -36.56 4.61
C LEU A 687 12.93 -38.07 4.38
N GLU A 688 12.17 -38.59 3.42
CA GLU A 688 12.26 -39.99 2.98
C GLU A 688 12.47 -40.05 1.46
N GLU A 689 13.45 -40.84 1.01
CA GLU A 689 13.68 -41.10 -0.40
C GLU A 689 12.92 -42.36 -0.84
N ILE A 690 12.06 -42.23 -1.85
CA ILE A 690 11.24 -43.30 -2.43
C ILE A 690 11.39 -43.26 -3.95
N ASP A 691 11.95 -44.30 -4.56
CA ASP A 691 12.12 -44.45 -6.02
C ASP A 691 12.75 -43.23 -6.72
N ASP A 692 13.92 -42.77 -6.27
CA ASP A 692 14.64 -41.58 -6.76
C ASP A 692 13.88 -40.23 -6.55
N LYS A 693 12.77 -40.22 -5.78
CA LYS A 693 12.03 -39.02 -5.35
C LYS A 693 12.16 -38.82 -3.84
N ALA A 694 11.99 -37.59 -3.36
CA ALA A 694 12.06 -37.28 -1.93
C ALA A 694 10.73 -36.74 -1.40
N GLN A 695 10.16 -37.42 -0.42
CA GLN A 695 8.97 -37.00 0.32
C GLN A 695 9.35 -36.29 1.62
N VAL A 696 8.57 -35.27 1.97
CA VAL A 696 8.67 -34.55 3.23
C VAL A 696 7.42 -34.81 4.07
N PHE A 697 7.63 -35.33 5.27
CA PHE A 697 6.61 -35.37 6.31
C PHE A 697 6.82 -34.19 7.25
N GLU A 698 6.05 -33.12 7.05
CA GLU A 698 6.20 -31.88 7.80
C GLU A 698 5.88 -32.05 9.29
N ASP A 699 6.70 -31.43 10.14
CA ASP A 699 6.36 -31.12 11.52
C ASP A 699 5.67 -29.76 11.58
N HIS A 700 4.34 -29.79 11.64
CA HIS A 700 3.51 -28.58 11.74
C HIS A 700 3.73 -27.79 13.04
N GLN A 701 4.46 -28.32 14.03
CA GLN A 701 4.86 -27.57 15.23
C GLN A 701 6.06 -26.62 14.97
N GLY A 702 6.77 -26.78 13.85
CA GLY A 702 7.82 -25.87 13.39
C GLY A 702 8.89 -25.54 14.43
N TRP A 703 9.06 -24.24 14.75
CA TRP A 703 10.00 -23.79 15.79
C TRP A 703 9.64 -24.27 17.20
N ALA A 704 8.40 -24.68 17.47
CA ALA A 704 8.00 -25.30 18.74
C ALA A 704 8.09 -26.82 18.74
N GLY A 705 8.34 -27.44 17.57
CA GLY A 705 8.41 -28.88 17.39
C GLY A 705 9.74 -29.51 17.82
N GLU A 706 9.92 -30.77 17.44
CA GLU A 706 11.12 -31.56 17.76
C GLU A 706 11.86 -32.04 16.52
N ALA A 707 11.26 -31.91 15.33
CA ALA A 707 11.85 -32.39 14.10
C ALA A 707 13.10 -31.59 13.67
N ASP A 708 13.93 -32.26 12.87
CA ASP A 708 15.06 -31.64 12.20
C ASP A 708 14.58 -30.63 11.14
N LEU A 709 15.46 -29.70 10.79
CA LEU A 709 15.20 -28.72 9.73
C LEU A 709 15.76 -29.24 8.41
N ILE A 710 14.92 -29.32 7.39
CA ILE A 710 15.34 -29.62 6.02
C ILE A 710 15.55 -28.29 5.30
N VAL A 711 16.73 -28.11 4.72
CA VAL A 711 17.09 -26.96 3.90
C VAL A 711 17.41 -27.45 2.50
N THR A 712 16.72 -26.91 1.49
CA THR A 712 16.88 -27.35 0.09
C THR A 712 17.11 -26.18 -0.85
N CYS A 713 17.96 -26.37 -1.86
CA CYS A 713 18.12 -25.44 -2.97
C CYS A 713 18.70 -26.14 -4.21
N PRO A 714 18.46 -25.59 -5.42
CA PRO A 714 19.14 -26.04 -6.62
C PRO A 714 20.61 -25.58 -6.62
N VAL A 715 21.52 -26.44 -7.09
CA VAL A 715 22.95 -26.16 -7.23
C VAL A 715 23.50 -26.68 -8.57
N PRO A 716 24.61 -26.12 -9.07
CA PRO A 716 25.30 -26.65 -10.26
C PRO A 716 25.95 -28.00 -9.95
N THR A 717 25.64 -29.03 -10.75
CA THR A 717 26.09 -30.40 -10.48
C THR A 717 27.61 -30.56 -10.49
N TRP A 718 28.32 -29.82 -11.34
CA TRP A 718 29.78 -29.90 -11.47
C TRP A 718 30.51 -29.64 -10.14
N SER A 719 29.99 -28.72 -9.32
CA SER A 719 30.59 -28.32 -8.05
C SER A 719 30.58 -29.45 -7.02
N LEU A 720 29.63 -30.38 -7.13
CA LEU A 720 29.52 -31.55 -6.27
C LEU A 720 30.47 -32.66 -6.70
N LEU A 721 31.00 -32.66 -7.92
CA LEU A 721 31.85 -33.72 -8.48
C LEU A 721 33.35 -33.50 -8.21
N LEU A 722 33.72 -32.41 -7.53
CA LEU A 722 35.11 -32.03 -7.25
C LEU A 722 35.74 -32.88 -6.14
N ASP A 723 36.95 -33.39 -6.40
CA ASP A 723 37.78 -34.13 -5.45
C ASP A 723 37.01 -35.24 -4.70
N ARG A 724 37.34 -35.55 -3.44
CA ARG A 724 36.67 -36.63 -2.70
C ARG A 724 35.42 -36.10 -2.01
N ARG A 725 34.39 -36.95 -1.88
CA ARG A 725 33.13 -36.61 -1.21
C ARG A 725 33.33 -36.02 0.19
N LYS A 726 34.23 -36.60 0.99
CA LYS A 726 34.57 -36.12 2.33
C LYS A 726 35.20 -34.71 2.40
N ASP A 727 35.76 -34.21 1.30
CA ASP A 727 36.40 -32.89 1.25
C ASP A 727 35.37 -31.77 0.93
N LEU A 728 34.20 -32.14 0.38
CA LEU A 728 33.11 -31.22 0.04
C LEU A 728 32.13 -31.07 1.21
N ASN A 729 32.01 -29.84 1.71
CA ASN A 729 31.18 -29.50 2.85
C ASN A 729 29.99 -28.63 2.43
N ILE A 730 28.81 -29.03 2.88
CA ILE A 730 27.55 -28.30 2.78
C ILE A 730 27.26 -27.72 4.15
N SER A 731 27.04 -26.41 4.23
CA SER A 731 26.78 -25.71 5.49
C SER A 731 25.51 -24.87 5.43
N LEU A 732 24.76 -24.84 6.52
CA LEU A 732 23.78 -23.79 6.78
C LEU A 732 24.47 -22.66 7.53
N SER A 733 24.33 -21.42 7.05
CA SER A 733 25.00 -20.26 7.61
C SER A 733 24.05 -19.06 7.77
N VAL A 734 24.35 -18.20 8.74
CA VAL A 734 23.67 -16.91 8.91
C VAL A 734 24.23 -15.88 7.93
N ASN A 735 23.36 -15.11 7.28
CA ASN A 735 23.76 -14.02 6.38
C ASN A 735 24.62 -13.01 7.13
N THR A 736 25.77 -12.66 6.56
CA THR A 736 26.68 -11.71 7.18
C THR A 736 26.19 -10.29 6.88
N SER A 737 25.82 -9.56 7.91
CA SER A 737 25.47 -8.14 7.81
C SER A 737 25.82 -7.42 9.12
N PRO A 738 25.81 -6.08 9.13
CA PRO A 738 25.93 -5.32 10.37
C PRO A 738 24.94 -5.76 11.46
N ALA A 739 23.71 -6.14 11.07
CA ALA A 739 22.66 -6.57 11.99
C ALA A 739 22.91 -7.96 12.63
N THR A 740 23.70 -8.82 11.99
CA THR A 740 23.94 -10.20 12.45
C THR A 740 25.30 -10.40 13.14
N MET A 741 26.12 -9.35 13.28
CA MET A 741 27.48 -9.45 13.84
C MET A 741 27.56 -10.09 15.24
N GLN A 742 26.49 -10.02 16.02
CA GLN A 742 26.42 -10.69 17.33
C GLN A 742 26.60 -12.22 17.26
N TYR A 743 26.22 -12.86 16.16
CA TYR A 743 26.34 -14.30 15.98
C TYR A 743 27.79 -14.76 15.81
N THR A 744 28.70 -13.87 15.40
CA THR A 744 30.12 -14.19 15.20
C THR A 744 30.78 -14.72 16.47
N LYS A 745 30.31 -14.30 17.66
CA LYS A 745 30.81 -14.81 18.94
C LYS A 745 30.54 -16.30 19.15
N LYS A 746 29.45 -16.83 18.58
CA LYS A 746 28.99 -18.22 18.76
C LYS A 746 29.31 -19.10 17.55
N LEU A 747 29.07 -18.57 16.34
CA LEU A 747 29.20 -19.30 15.08
C LEU A 747 30.56 -19.07 14.40
N GLY A 748 31.42 -18.23 14.98
CA GLY A 748 32.69 -17.83 14.38
C GLY A 748 32.52 -16.89 13.18
N VAL A 749 33.64 -16.56 12.54
CA VAL A 749 33.70 -15.61 11.40
C VAL A 749 32.96 -16.11 10.15
N LEU A 750 32.78 -17.43 10.02
CA LEU A 750 32.09 -18.05 8.89
C LEU A 750 30.58 -18.21 9.14
N MET A 751 30.08 -17.85 10.31
CA MET A 751 28.64 -17.82 10.63
C MET A 751 27.91 -19.16 10.42
N ARG A 752 28.63 -20.29 10.52
CA ARG A 752 28.11 -21.64 10.23
C ARG A 752 27.30 -22.19 11.41
N VAL A 753 26.03 -22.50 11.16
CA VAL A 753 25.10 -23.12 12.10
C VAL A 753 25.30 -24.64 12.15
N PHE A 754 25.46 -25.25 10.97
CA PHE A 754 25.68 -26.69 10.83
C PHE A 754 26.46 -26.98 9.54
N THR A 755 27.32 -27.99 9.57
CA THR A 755 28.13 -28.42 8.43
C THR A 755 28.13 -29.94 8.33
N ALA A 756 27.95 -30.46 7.13
CA ALA A 756 28.07 -31.89 6.82
C ALA A 756 28.75 -32.07 5.45
N ASN A 757 29.49 -33.16 5.28
CA ASN A 757 30.10 -33.50 3.99
C ASN A 757 29.20 -34.42 3.14
N LEU A 758 29.57 -34.66 1.88
CA LEU A 758 28.78 -35.50 0.96
C LEU A 758 28.72 -37.00 1.31
N GLU A 759 29.49 -37.49 2.28
CA GLU A 759 29.36 -38.87 2.81
C GLU A 759 28.41 -38.95 4.00
N SER A 760 27.98 -37.81 4.53
CA SER A 760 27.07 -37.73 5.66
C SER A 760 25.66 -38.11 5.27
N LYS A 761 24.99 -38.88 6.14
CA LYS A 761 23.54 -39.16 6.06
C LYS A 761 22.65 -37.91 6.17
N HIS A 762 23.23 -36.76 6.51
CA HIS A 762 22.52 -35.48 6.58
C HIS A 762 22.46 -34.75 5.24
N VAL A 763 23.14 -35.25 4.20
CA VAL A 763 23.18 -34.60 2.88
C VAL A 763 22.61 -35.53 1.83
N HIS A 764 21.56 -35.08 1.17
CA HIS A 764 20.88 -35.79 0.10
C HIS A 764 21.03 -35.01 -1.20
N VAL A 765 21.34 -35.72 -2.29
CA VAL A 765 21.46 -35.13 -3.63
C VAL A 765 20.34 -35.68 -4.48
N LEU A 766 19.41 -34.79 -4.82
CA LEU A 766 18.12 -35.11 -5.42
C LEU A 766 18.04 -34.58 -6.84
N ALA A 767 17.34 -35.30 -7.72
CA ALA A 767 17.08 -34.81 -9.08
C ALA A 767 16.08 -33.63 -9.08
N HIS A 768 15.14 -33.64 -8.13
CA HIS A 768 14.03 -32.71 -8.02
C HIS A 768 13.92 -32.15 -6.61
N ALA A 769 13.16 -31.05 -6.46
CA ALA A 769 12.87 -30.50 -5.15
C ALA A 769 12.03 -31.51 -4.33
N PRO A 770 12.32 -31.69 -3.03
CA PRO A 770 11.54 -32.58 -2.17
C PRO A 770 10.14 -32.00 -1.89
N SER A 771 9.09 -32.83 -1.79
CA SER A 771 7.70 -32.36 -1.64
C SER A 771 6.89 -33.17 -0.63
N SER A 772 5.78 -32.61 -0.11
CA SER A 772 4.86 -33.37 0.75
C SER A 772 4.01 -34.40 -0.01
N GLU A 773 3.76 -34.19 -1.31
CA GLU A 773 2.99 -35.09 -2.18
C GLU A 773 3.92 -36.03 -2.98
N LEU A 774 3.69 -37.35 -2.91
CA LEU A 774 4.41 -38.33 -3.73
C LEU A 774 3.83 -38.39 -5.15
N GLY A 775 4.67 -38.43 -6.18
CA GLY A 775 4.23 -38.85 -7.51
C GLY A 775 3.77 -37.75 -8.48
N ARG A 776 3.82 -36.46 -8.09
CA ARG A 776 3.78 -35.40 -9.10
C ARG A 776 5.11 -35.39 -9.86
N ASN A 777 5.09 -35.97 -11.05
CA ASN A 777 6.19 -35.82 -11.99
C ASN A 777 6.34 -34.33 -12.30
N ASP A 778 7.51 -33.76 -12.02
CA ASP A 778 8.02 -32.54 -12.66
C ASP A 778 8.11 -32.67 -14.21
N GLY A 779 7.67 -33.81 -14.77
CA GLY A 779 7.51 -34.07 -16.20
C GLY A 779 6.37 -33.31 -16.88
N ASN A 780 5.57 -32.53 -16.14
CA ASN A 780 4.75 -31.45 -16.69
C ASN A 780 5.27 -30.07 -16.23
N LEU A 781 6.60 -29.87 -16.21
CA LEU A 781 7.13 -28.60 -16.70
C LEU A 781 6.46 -28.39 -18.07
N PRO A 782 5.68 -27.32 -18.31
CA PRO A 782 5.25 -27.02 -19.67
C PRO A 782 6.54 -26.96 -20.48
N SER A 783 6.77 -27.98 -21.31
CA SER A 783 7.91 -28.09 -22.19
C SER A 783 7.88 -26.87 -23.09
N ASN A 784 8.57 -25.79 -22.72
CA ASN A 784 8.60 -24.50 -23.40
C ASN A 784 7.44 -24.36 -24.40
N HIS A 785 6.19 -24.39 -23.90
CA HIS A 785 5.09 -24.00 -24.73
C HIS A 785 5.27 -22.49 -24.82
N ARG A 786 6.09 -22.08 -25.80
CA ARG A 786 5.87 -20.85 -26.53
C ARG A 786 4.40 -20.91 -26.91
N ALA A 787 3.55 -20.39 -26.04
CA ALA A 787 2.37 -19.71 -26.50
C ALA A 787 2.93 -18.57 -27.34
N THR A 788 3.17 -18.86 -28.62
CA THR A 788 2.94 -17.88 -29.66
C THR A 788 1.53 -17.38 -29.39
N LEU A 789 1.43 -16.27 -28.64
CA LEU A 789 0.28 -15.40 -28.69
C LEU A 789 0.28 -14.82 -30.10
N SER A 790 -0.16 -15.65 -31.04
CA SER A 790 -0.71 -15.23 -32.32
C SER A 790 -2.18 -14.90 -32.09
N THR A 791 -2.43 -13.94 -31.21
CA THR A 791 -3.49 -12.97 -31.49
C THR A 791 -2.81 -11.90 -32.31
N GLU A 792 -3.47 -11.45 -33.39
CA GLU A 792 -3.04 -10.29 -34.18
C GLU A 792 -3.05 -9.04 -33.28
N ILE A 793 -2.09 -8.93 -32.37
CA ILE A 793 -1.83 -7.73 -31.58
C ILE A 793 -1.09 -6.80 -32.53
N ALA A 794 -1.61 -5.58 -32.69
CA ALA A 794 -0.92 -4.53 -33.42
C ALA A 794 0.56 -4.47 -32.98
N PRO A 795 1.52 -4.29 -33.90
CA PRO A 795 2.93 -4.29 -33.54
C PRO A 795 3.20 -3.25 -32.44
N PRO A 796 3.97 -3.61 -31.39
CA PRO A 796 4.22 -2.69 -30.28
C PRO A 796 4.92 -1.43 -30.79
N ILE A 797 4.65 -0.30 -30.15
CA ILE A 797 5.34 0.95 -30.46
C ILE A 797 6.82 0.76 -30.12
N SER A 798 7.68 0.95 -31.11
CA SER A 798 9.12 0.84 -30.94
C SER A 798 9.75 2.21 -30.71
N ALA A 799 10.51 2.34 -29.62
CA ALA A 799 11.27 3.54 -29.30
C ALA A 799 12.69 3.14 -28.86
N ALA A 800 13.72 3.92 -29.18
CA ALA A 800 15.06 3.70 -28.66
C ALA A 800 15.34 4.58 -27.45
N VAL A 801 16.01 4.07 -26.43
CA VAL A 801 16.39 4.80 -25.22
C VAL A 801 17.91 4.89 -25.17
N ALA A 802 18.43 6.09 -24.89
CA ALA A 802 19.86 6.31 -24.64
C ALA A 802 20.06 6.70 -23.18
N LEU A 803 21.13 6.19 -22.56
CA LEU A 803 21.45 6.45 -21.16
C LEU A 803 22.63 7.41 -21.01
N GLN A 804 22.65 8.12 -19.89
CA GLN A 804 23.82 8.83 -19.41
C GLN A 804 24.78 7.88 -18.70
N ARG A 805 26.01 8.34 -18.40
CA ARG A 805 27.02 7.53 -17.71
C ARG A 805 26.59 7.11 -16.30
N ASP A 806 25.75 7.91 -15.65
CA ASP A 806 25.18 7.64 -14.32
C ASP A 806 23.92 6.77 -14.37
N GLY A 807 23.62 6.15 -15.53
CA GLY A 807 22.47 5.26 -15.69
C GLY A 807 21.12 5.97 -15.82
N THR A 808 21.07 7.30 -15.75
CA THR A 808 19.83 8.06 -15.95
C THR A 808 19.46 8.14 -17.43
N VAL A 809 18.17 8.30 -17.73
CA VAL A 809 17.70 8.39 -19.12
C VAL A 809 18.13 9.72 -19.74
N GLN A 810 18.89 9.66 -20.83
CA GLN A 810 19.28 10.85 -21.58
C GLN A 810 18.16 11.30 -22.51
N CYS A 811 17.62 10.38 -23.32
CA CYS A 811 16.53 10.67 -24.24
C CYS A 811 15.82 9.41 -24.74
N ILE A 812 14.60 9.61 -25.24
CA ILE A 812 13.82 8.64 -25.98
C ILE A 812 13.74 9.08 -27.44
N ARG A 813 13.93 8.12 -28.35
CA ARG A 813 13.95 8.30 -29.80
C ARG A 813 12.86 7.47 -30.47
N VAL A 814 12.10 8.07 -31.37
CA VAL A 814 11.12 7.36 -32.20
C VAL A 814 11.41 7.66 -33.66
N THR A 815 11.49 6.62 -34.48
CA THR A 815 11.75 6.72 -35.92
C THR A 815 10.57 6.18 -36.70
N ASN A 816 10.08 6.95 -37.67
CA ASN A 816 9.07 6.50 -38.61
C ASN A 816 9.68 6.39 -40.01
N ASN A 817 9.63 5.19 -40.58
CA ASN A 817 10.14 4.87 -41.91
C ASN A 817 8.98 4.85 -42.90
N TYR A 818 9.06 5.68 -43.95
CA TYR A 818 8.02 5.74 -44.97
C TYR A 818 8.34 4.77 -46.11
N ALA A 819 7.35 3.96 -46.50
CA ALA A 819 7.50 3.05 -47.63
C ALA A 819 7.91 3.82 -48.89
N ASN A 820 8.85 3.27 -49.67
CA ASN A 820 9.50 3.97 -50.79
C ASN A 820 8.55 4.60 -51.83
N CYS A 821 7.33 4.06 -51.97
CA CYS A 821 6.31 4.53 -52.90
C CYS A 821 5.21 5.40 -52.27
N SER A 822 5.28 5.65 -50.95
CA SER A 822 4.27 6.43 -50.23
C SER A 822 4.33 7.92 -50.62
N ARG A 823 3.23 8.65 -50.38
CA ARG A 823 3.17 10.09 -50.67
C ARG A 823 4.18 10.86 -49.83
N GLU A 824 4.36 10.43 -48.58
CA GLU A 824 5.34 10.96 -47.64
C GLU A 824 6.77 10.71 -48.12
N SER A 825 7.09 9.50 -48.62
CA SER A 825 8.41 9.21 -49.17
C SER A 825 8.75 10.09 -50.37
N LYS A 826 7.79 10.28 -51.30
CA LYS A 826 7.94 11.18 -52.46
C LYS A 826 8.16 12.62 -52.00
N ALA A 827 7.27 13.15 -51.16
CA ALA A 827 7.38 14.51 -50.64
C ALA A 827 8.72 14.77 -49.92
N LEU A 828 9.20 13.82 -49.11
CA LEU A 828 10.50 13.94 -48.45
C LEU A 828 11.67 13.98 -49.44
N LYS A 829 11.64 13.12 -50.47
CA LYS A 829 12.64 13.06 -51.55
C LYS A 829 12.64 14.34 -52.40
N ASP A 830 11.47 14.92 -52.62
CA ASP A 830 11.28 16.17 -53.38
C ASP A 830 11.64 17.44 -52.57
N GLY A 831 12.13 17.29 -51.33
CA GLY A 831 12.61 18.41 -50.53
C GLY A 831 11.54 19.13 -49.70
N ALA A 832 10.34 18.55 -49.53
CA ALA A 832 9.26 19.16 -48.76
C ALA A 832 9.68 19.58 -47.34
N THR A 833 9.12 20.70 -46.87
CA THR A 833 9.33 21.19 -45.49
C THR A 833 8.65 20.24 -44.51
N VAL A 834 9.34 19.95 -43.40
CA VAL A 834 8.78 19.14 -42.30
C VAL A 834 8.65 20.03 -41.07
N ALA A 835 7.43 20.19 -40.57
CA ALA A 835 7.16 20.87 -39.31
C ALA A 835 6.77 19.83 -38.25
N ILE A 836 7.34 19.93 -37.05
CA ILE A 836 7.09 19.00 -35.94
C ILE A 836 6.66 19.81 -34.72
N LEU A 837 5.60 19.35 -34.05
CA LEU A 837 5.06 19.98 -32.84
C LEU A 837 4.71 18.91 -31.80
N GLN A 838 5.12 19.09 -30.55
CA GLN A 838 4.58 18.31 -29.43
C GLN A 838 3.17 18.80 -29.10
N ILE A 839 2.18 17.90 -29.19
CA ILE A 839 0.77 18.25 -28.95
C ILE A 839 0.24 17.75 -27.61
N SER A 840 0.97 16.82 -26.98
CA SER A 840 0.61 16.20 -25.71
C SER A 840 1.85 15.60 -25.01
N PRO A 841 1.73 15.15 -23.75
CA PRO A 841 2.88 14.66 -22.96
C PRO A 841 3.76 13.61 -23.69
N CYS A 842 3.13 12.74 -24.49
CA CYS A 842 3.78 11.60 -25.15
C CYS A 842 3.66 11.61 -26.68
N VAL A 843 3.15 12.68 -27.33
CA VAL A 843 2.91 12.69 -28.79
C VAL A 843 3.47 13.93 -29.48
N PHE A 844 4.20 13.68 -30.58
CA PHE A 844 4.52 14.69 -31.58
C PHE A 844 3.70 14.47 -32.85
N MET A 845 3.35 15.56 -33.53
CA MET A 845 2.74 15.56 -34.85
C MET A 845 3.69 16.15 -35.88
N ALA A 846 3.89 15.45 -37.00
CA ALA A 846 4.69 15.90 -38.12
C ALA A 846 3.83 16.22 -39.35
N THR A 847 4.01 17.40 -39.92
CA THR A 847 3.41 17.83 -41.19
C THR A 847 4.49 17.85 -42.27
N ILE A 848 4.26 17.23 -43.42
CA ILE A 848 5.25 17.08 -44.51
C ILE A 848 4.71 17.75 -45.78
N GLY A 849 5.23 18.93 -46.13
CA GLY A 849 4.77 19.73 -47.26
C GLY A 849 3.26 20.02 -47.18
N ASP A 850 2.57 19.94 -48.32
CA ASP A 850 1.12 20.17 -48.43
C ASP A 850 0.28 18.90 -48.18
N LEU A 851 0.87 17.86 -47.60
CA LEU A 851 0.13 16.65 -47.26
C LEU A 851 -0.88 16.95 -46.15
N GLN A 852 -2.17 16.76 -46.46
CA GLN A 852 -3.28 17.07 -45.55
C GLN A 852 -3.33 16.19 -44.29
N SER A 853 -2.62 15.06 -44.24
CA SER A 853 -2.64 14.12 -43.12
C SER A 853 -1.32 14.18 -42.32
N PRO A 854 -1.27 14.88 -41.17
CA PRO A 854 -0.10 14.85 -40.30
C PRO A 854 0.11 13.45 -39.70
N LYS A 855 1.35 13.13 -39.34
CA LYS A 855 1.77 11.82 -38.81
C LYS A 855 2.13 11.92 -37.33
N GLY A 856 1.53 11.06 -36.51
CA GLY A 856 1.80 10.98 -35.07
C GLY A 856 3.05 10.14 -34.76
N PHE A 857 3.85 10.62 -33.81
CA PHE A 857 4.96 9.92 -33.18
C PHE A 857 4.62 9.73 -31.71
N VAL A 858 4.39 8.49 -31.30
CA VAL A 858 4.01 8.15 -29.92
C VAL A 858 5.23 7.71 -29.14
N LEU A 859 5.44 8.29 -27.97
CA LEU A 859 6.48 7.92 -27.02
C LEU A 859 5.90 7.09 -25.87
N PRO A 860 6.67 6.14 -25.30
CA PRO A 860 6.26 5.29 -24.18
C PRO A 860 6.17 6.03 -22.83
N PHE A 861 6.81 7.19 -22.74
CA PHE A 861 6.96 7.97 -21.52
C PHE A 861 6.93 9.47 -21.86
N PRO A 862 6.47 10.34 -20.94
CA PRO A 862 6.42 11.78 -21.19
C PRO A 862 7.80 12.39 -21.47
N VAL A 863 7.85 13.38 -22.34
CA VAL A 863 9.10 14.04 -22.75
C VAL A 863 9.00 15.56 -22.80
N ASP A 864 10.16 16.21 -22.77
CA ASP A 864 10.31 17.63 -23.07
C ASP A 864 10.57 17.87 -24.56
N GLY A 865 9.54 18.28 -25.29
CA GLY A 865 9.63 18.58 -26.71
C GLY A 865 10.29 19.92 -27.03
N ALA A 866 10.45 20.84 -26.06
CA ALA A 866 11.22 22.06 -26.29
C ALA A 866 12.71 21.74 -26.50
N ALA A 867 13.19 20.68 -25.86
CA ALA A 867 14.54 20.15 -26.01
C ALA A 867 14.67 19.04 -27.08
N CYS A 868 13.69 18.87 -27.97
CA CYS A 868 13.75 17.81 -28.97
C CYS A 868 14.77 18.07 -30.09
N LYS A 869 15.30 16.98 -30.65
CA LYS A 869 16.18 16.98 -31.82
C LYS A 869 15.51 16.19 -32.93
N ILE A 870 15.54 16.74 -34.14
CA ILE A 870 14.86 16.18 -35.31
C ILE A 870 15.92 15.80 -36.34
N ARG A 871 15.82 14.59 -36.90
CA ARG A 871 16.62 14.15 -38.04
C ARG A 871 15.71 13.69 -39.16
N ILE A 872 16.03 14.13 -40.38
CA ILE A 872 15.25 13.83 -41.57
C ILE A 872 16.19 13.25 -42.61
N ALA A 873 16.01 11.98 -42.96
CA ALA A 873 16.75 11.37 -44.06
C ALA A 873 15.86 11.33 -45.30
N ARG A 874 16.07 12.29 -46.20
CA ARG A 874 15.24 12.46 -47.39
C ARG A 874 15.39 11.31 -48.39
N LYS A 875 16.61 10.86 -48.65
CA LYS A 875 16.91 9.78 -49.61
C LYS A 875 16.31 8.43 -49.19
N SER A 876 16.47 8.08 -47.92
CA SER A 876 15.94 6.84 -47.30
C SER A 876 14.55 7.01 -46.68
N SER A 877 13.93 8.19 -46.83
CA SER A 877 12.57 8.53 -46.43
C SER A 877 12.19 8.15 -44.99
N TRP A 878 12.93 8.66 -44.01
CA TRP A 878 12.57 8.51 -42.59
C TRP A 878 12.72 9.81 -41.80
N ILE A 879 11.95 9.91 -40.71
CA ILE A 879 12.02 10.99 -39.72
C ILE A 879 12.26 10.36 -38.35
N GLU A 880 13.25 10.87 -37.61
CA GLU A 880 13.55 10.52 -36.21
C GLU A 880 13.35 11.74 -35.32
N ILE A 881 12.66 11.54 -34.20
CA ILE A 881 12.49 12.53 -33.13
C ILE A 881 13.17 11.98 -31.87
N SER A 882 14.02 12.78 -31.26
CA SER A 882 14.73 12.47 -30.01
C SER A 882 14.39 13.53 -28.96
N ALA A 883 13.92 13.15 -27.78
CA ALA A 883 13.59 14.11 -26.70
C ALA A 883 13.97 13.56 -25.31
N PRO A 884 14.45 14.41 -24.38
CA PRO A 884 14.68 14.00 -23.00
C PRO A 884 13.35 13.68 -22.29
N THR A 885 13.39 12.74 -21.34
CA THR A 885 12.21 12.39 -20.52
C THR A 885 11.81 13.54 -19.60
N SER A 886 10.55 13.54 -19.19
CA SER A 886 10.00 14.56 -18.31
C SER A 886 9.20 13.93 -17.18
N ASN A 887 9.54 14.29 -15.94
CA ASN A 887 8.72 14.10 -14.75
C ASN A 887 8.09 15.43 -14.29
N ALA A 888 7.34 15.42 -13.19
CA ALA A 888 6.62 16.60 -12.73
C ALA A 888 7.49 17.82 -12.39
N LEU A 889 8.75 17.62 -12.00
CA LEU A 889 9.68 18.72 -11.71
C LEU A 889 10.37 19.25 -12.97
N GLN A 890 10.47 18.43 -14.02
CA GLN A 890 11.15 18.75 -15.27
C GLN A 890 10.24 19.50 -16.26
N PRO A 891 10.78 20.23 -17.26
CA PRO A 891 9.99 20.86 -18.32
C PRO A 891 9.24 19.83 -19.18
N GLY A 892 8.19 20.25 -19.89
CA GLY A 892 7.41 19.39 -20.79
C GLY A 892 6.51 18.37 -20.08
N GLY A 893 6.33 17.19 -20.69
CA GLY A 893 5.55 16.09 -20.12
C GLY A 893 4.11 16.47 -19.75
N PHE A 894 3.66 16.11 -18.56
CA PHE A 894 2.31 16.41 -18.07
C PHE A 894 2.08 17.90 -17.73
N LYS A 895 3.04 18.79 -17.94
CA LYS A 895 2.74 20.24 -17.98
C LYS A 895 1.88 20.63 -19.20
N HIS A 896 1.83 19.78 -20.24
CA HIS A 896 0.87 19.92 -21.33
C HIS A 896 -0.58 19.61 -20.94
N ASP A 897 -0.79 18.84 -19.88
CA ASP A 897 -2.09 18.40 -19.38
C ASP A 897 -1.93 17.89 -17.94
N SER A 898 -2.02 18.79 -16.96
CA SER A 898 -1.70 18.45 -15.55
C SER A 898 -2.82 17.68 -14.84
N PHE A 899 -4.01 17.63 -15.43
CA PHE A 899 -5.18 16.95 -14.89
C PHE A 899 -5.82 16.04 -15.95
N PRO A 900 -5.08 15.02 -16.43
CA PRO A 900 -5.50 14.22 -17.57
C PRO A 900 -6.83 13.50 -17.31
N VAL A 901 -7.75 13.61 -18.27
CA VAL A 901 -9.01 12.87 -18.34
C VAL A 901 -8.94 11.89 -19.49
N VAL A 902 -9.18 10.62 -19.19
CA VAL A 902 -9.05 9.51 -20.14
C VAL A 902 -10.39 8.81 -20.33
N SER A 903 -10.56 8.17 -21.49
CA SER A 903 -11.77 7.42 -21.82
C SER A 903 -11.46 6.03 -22.36
N HIS A 904 -12.17 5.01 -21.88
CA HIS A 904 -12.08 3.64 -22.38
C HIS A 904 -13.42 2.92 -22.27
N GLY A 905 -13.82 2.20 -23.33
CA GLY A 905 -15.09 1.47 -23.35
C GLY A 905 -16.31 2.35 -23.04
N GLY A 906 -16.29 3.63 -23.43
CA GLY A 906 -17.34 4.59 -23.08
C GLY A 906 -17.31 5.15 -21.66
N SER A 907 -16.47 4.59 -20.76
CA SER A 907 -16.23 5.12 -19.43
C SER A 907 -15.18 6.24 -19.48
N VAL A 908 -15.48 7.36 -18.82
CA VAL A 908 -14.58 8.52 -18.69
C VAL A 908 -14.16 8.64 -17.22
N MET A 909 -12.89 8.95 -16.98
CA MET A 909 -12.33 9.12 -15.63
C MET A 909 -11.17 10.11 -15.60
N ALA A 910 -11.01 10.79 -14.46
CA ALA A 910 -9.78 11.51 -14.14
C ALA A 910 -8.66 10.51 -13.84
N TRP A 911 -7.52 10.62 -14.54
CA TRP A 911 -6.45 9.62 -14.49
C TRP A 911 -5.59 9.73 -13.24
N GLY A 912 -5.34 10.96 -12.78
CA GLY A 912 -4.51 11.27 -11.61
C GLY A 912 -5.28 11.67 -10.34
N MET A 913 -6.60 11.64 -10.38
CA MET A 913 -7.45 12.18 -9.33
C MET A 913 -8.53 11.17 -8.96
N GLY A 914 -8.46 10.65 -7.73
CA GLY A 914 -9.38 9.62 -7.27
C GLY A 914 -10.84 10.06 -7.28
N ARG A 915 -11.76 9.13 -7.51
CA ARG A 915 -13.20 9.38 -7.48
C ARG A 915 -13.70 9.44 -6.04
N VAL A 916 -14.74 10.24 -5.83
CA VAL A 916 -15.45 10.36 -4.55
C VAL A 916 -16.95 10.49 -4.83
N ASN A 917 -17.78 9.81 -4.05
CA ASN A 917 -19.22 10.08 -4.06
C ASN A 917 -19.54 11.07 -2.94
N PRO A 918 -19.81 12.36 -3.23
CA PRO A 918 -19.96 13.35 -2.17
C PRO A 918 -21.15 13.09 -1.23
N ASP A 919 -22.14 12.33 -1.67
CA ASP A 919 -23.34 12.03 -0.88
C ASP A 919 -23.07 11.01 0.24
N LEU A 920 -21.99 10.24 0.10
CA LEU A 920 -21.54 9.27 1.11
C LEU A 920 -20.50 9.87 2.06
N GLN A 921 -19.97 11.04 1.73
CA GLN A 921 -18.94 11.71 2.52
C GLN A 921 -19.57 12.67 3.54
N PRO A 922 -19.10 12.67 4.79
CA PRO A 922 -19.66 13.55 5.80
C PRO A 922 -19.27 14.99 5.54
N GLN A 923 -20.24 15.87 5.77
CA GLN A 923 -20.03 17.31 5.74
C GLN A 923 -19.23 17.74 6.96
N VAL A 924 -18.28 18.65 6.75
CA VAL A 924 -17.55 19.31 7.85
C VAL A 924 -18.54 20.18 8.62
N MET A 925 -18.86 19.75 9.84
CA MET A 925 -19.85 20.39 10.72
C MET A 925 -19.12 21.19 11.79
N ALA A 926 -19.03 22.52 11.70
CA ALA A 926 -18.23 23.27 12.67
C ALA A 926 -18.62 24.75 12.87
N SER A 927 -18.39 25.24 14.09
CA SER A 927 -18.23 26.65 14.48
C SER A 927 -16.80 27.14 14.16
N ILE A 928 -16.54 28.45 14.19
CA ILE A 928 -15.19 29.01 13.95
C ILE A 928 -14.12 28.36 14.86
N SER A 929 -14.47 28.00 16.10
CA SER A 929 -13.56 27.39 17.09
C SER A 929 -13.21 25.91 16.81
N THR A 930 -13.97 25.20 15.96
CA THR A 930 -13.79 23.77 15.67
C THR A 930 -13.10 23.50 14.32
N LEU A 931 -12.76 24.56 13.56
CA LEU A 931 -12.13 24.48 12.24
C LEU A 931 -10.60 24.68 12.26
N ALA A 932 -9.97 24.74 13.44
CA ALA A 932 -8.52 24.91 13.58
C ALA A 932 -7.73 23.86 12.77
N PHE A 933 -8.32 22.69 12.49
CA PHE A 933 -7.72 21.62 11.71
C PHE A 933 -7.47 21.89 10.25
N LEU A 934 -8.21 22.81 9.64
CA LEU A 934 -8.00 23.13 8.24
C LEU A 934 -6.64 23.82 8.01
N GLN A 935 -6.16 24.58 8.99
CA GLN A 935 -4.94 25.36 8.82
C GLN A 935 -3.69 24.50 8.65
N PRO A 936 -3.32 23.57 9.57
CA PRO A 936 -2.16 22.71 9.34
C PRO A 936 -2.37 21.73 8.19
N LEU A 937 -3.61 21.30 7.91
CA LEU A 937 -3.90 20.47 6.74
C LEU A 937 -3.41 21.15 5.45
N PHE A 938 -3.79 22.41 5.21
CA PHE A 938 -3.37 23.14 4.02
C PHE A 938 -1.91 23.60 4.07
N SER A 939 -1.39 23.99 5.24
CA SER A 939 0.02 24.39 5.40
C SER A 939 0.99 23.23 5.10
N MET A 940 0.60 22.01 5.49
CA MET A 940 1.39 20.79 5.28
C MET A 940 1.13 20.13 3.93
N ALA A 941 0.16 20.62 3.15
CA ALA A 941 -0.07 20.18 1.78
C ALA A 941 0.98 20.72 0.80
N LEU A 942 1.68 21.80 1.13
CA LEU A 942 2.73 22.38 0.26
C LEU A 942 4.10 21.79 0.58
N SER A 943 4.93 21.59 -0.46
CA SER A 943 6.35 21.22 -0.27
C SER A 943 7.17 22.42 0.23
N GLU A 944 8.40 22.17 0.69
CA GLU A 944 9.35 23.24 1.04
C GLU A 944 9.63 24.17 -0.14
N ARG A 945 9.83 23.60 -1.33
CA ARG A 945 10.00 24.37 -2.58
C ARG A 945 8.78 25.25 -2.83
N GLU A 946 7.58 24.70 -2.73
CA GLU A 946 6.34 25.44 -3.01
C GLU A 946 6.12 26.62 -2.06
N ARG A 947 6.50 26.49 -0.78
CA ARG A 947 6.38 27.57 0.22
C ARG A 947 7.32 28.75 -0.05
N THR A 948 8.38 28.57 -0.83
CA THR A 948 9.40 29.61 -1.09
C THR A 948 9.21 30.34 -2.42
N CYS A 949 8.21 29.98 -3.23
CA CYS A 949 7.88 30.66 -4.47
C CYS A 949 7.22 32.02 -4.21
N VAL A 950 8.02 33.10 -4.14
CA VAL A 950 7.51 34.47 -3.84
C VAL A 950 7.47 35.40 -5.07
N ASN A 951 8.41 35.25 -6.02
CA ASN A 951 8.55 36.21 -7.13
C ASN A 951 7.73 35.85 -8.38
N HIS A 952 7.57 34.55 -8.66
CA HIS A 952 6.73 34.04 -9.75
C HIS A 952 6.08 32.76 -9.23
N ILE A 953 4.77 32.82 -9.02
CA ILE A 953 3.98 31.70 -8.50
C ILE A 953 3.53 30.87 -9.70
N PRO A 954 3.99 29.62 -9.86
CA PRO A 954 3.52 28.75 -10.94
C PRO A 954 2.01 28.54 -10.85
N PRO A 955 1.29 28.42 -12.00
CA PRO A 955 -0.18 28.28 -12.03
C PRO A 955 -0.72 27.17 -11.12
N LEU A 956 0.02 26.07 -10.96
CA LEU A 956 -0.37 24.97 -10.08
C LEU A 956 -0.35 25.34 -8.59
N ILE A 957 0.66 26.11 -8.16
CA ILE A 957 0.74 26.60 -6.77
C ILE A 957 -0.35 27.64 -6.55
N GLN A 958 -0.58 28.52 -7.53
CA GLN A 958 -1.67 29.49 -7.50
C GLN A 958 -3.04 28.80 -7.39
N ALA A 959 -3.27 27.72 -8.14
CA ALA A 959 -4.49 26.91 -8.04
C ALA A 959 -4.65 26.26 -6.64
N LYS A 960 -3.57 25.75 -6.04
CA LYS A 960 -3.60 25.23 -4.65
C LYS A 960 -4.02 26.31 -3.65
N GLU A 961 -3.48 27.52 -3.79
CA GLU A 961 -3.83 28.66 -2.93
C GLU A 961 -5.29 29.09 -3.13
N VAL A 962 -5.76 29.17 -4.37
CA VAL A 962 -7.17 29.47 -4.68
C VAL A 962 -8.11 28.42 -4.07
N ILE A 963 -7.77 27.13 -4.19
CA ILE A 963 -8.55 26.04 -3.58
C ILE A 963 -8.57 26.18 -2.06
N ARG A 964 -7.43 26.50 -1.43
CA ARG A 964 -7.36 26.77 0.01
C ARG A 964 -8.32 27.91 0.39
N GLN A 965 -8.30 29.02 -0.34
CA GLN A 965 -9.20 30.15 -0.12
C GLN A 965 -10.68 29.79 -0.30
N MET A 966 -11.00 28.98 -1.32
CA MET A 966 -12.37 28.49 -1.54
C MET A 966 -12.85 27.63 -0.37
N CYS A 967 -12.02 26.67 0.06
CA CYS A 967 -12.34 25.79 1.19
C CYS A 967 -12.54 26.59 2.48
N LEU A 968 -11.59 27.47 2.85
CA LEU A 968 -11.67 28.29 4.06
C LEU A 968 -12.82 29.30 4.00
N GLY A 969 -13.03 29.95 2.84
CA GLY A 969 -14.13 30.90 2.64
C GLY A 969 -15.50 30.25 2.76
N SER A 970 -15.67 29.03 2.25
CA SER A 970 -16.94 28.29 2.33
C SER A 970 -17.40 28.01 3.76
N VAL A 971 -16.44 27.96 4.70
CA VAL A 971 -16.71 27.73 6.13
C VAL A 971 -16.61 28.99 6.99
N GLY A 972 -16.35 30.16 6.39
CA GLY A 972 -16.30 31.45 7.08
C GLY A 972 -14.95 31.79 7.72
N LEU A 973 -13.88 31.15 7.27
CA LEU A 973 -12.50 31.41 7.69
C LEU A 973 -11.70 32.23 6.66
N HIS A 974 -12.38 32.96 5.78
CA HIS A 974 -11.68 33.84 4.84
C HIS A 974 -11.02 35.01 5.61
N PRO A 975 -9.72 35.31 5.39
CA PRO A 975 -9.03 36.40 6.09
C PRO A 975 -9.72 37.75 5.90
N ASP A 976 -10.18 38.04 4.67
CA ASP A 976 -10.80 39.34 4.33
C ASP A 976 -12.28 39.45 4.75
N SER A 977 -12.91 38.34 5.15
CA SER A 977 -14.29 38.35 5.63
C SER A 977 -14.53 37.31 6.74
N PRO A 978 -13.90 37.48 7.92
CA PRO A 978 -14.00 36.50 9.00
C PRO A 978 -15.45 36.33 9.47
N GLY A 979 -15.88 35.08 9.65
CA GLY A 979 -17.22 34.71 10.09
C GLY A 979 -18.29 34.68 8.97
N ASN A 980 -17.97 35.22 7.79
CA ASN A 980 -18.88 35.26 6.66
C ASN A 980 -18.62 34.10 5.69
N LYS A 981 -19.60 33.22 5.52
CA LYS A 981 -19.50 32.08 4.58
C LYS A 981 -19.64 32.57 3.13
N VAL A 982 -18.57 32.45 2.36
CA VAL A 982 -18.54 32.72 0.93
C VAL A 982 -19.24 31.58 0.18
N ARG A 983 -20.24 31.92 -0.63
CA ARG A 983 -21.02 30.93 -1.41
C ARG A 983 -20.73 30.98 -2.90
N LEU A 984 -20.33 32.13 -3.42
CA LEU A 984 -20.08 32.35 -4.84
C LEU A 984 -18.63 32.79 -5.05
N PHE A 985 -17.89 32.00 -5.83
CA PHE A 985 -16.54 32.32 -6.26
C PHE A 985 -16.56 32.66 -7.75
N MET A 986 -15.93 33.76 -8.11
CA MET A 986 -16.00 34.34 -9.46
C MET A 986 -14.59 34.46 -10.00
N LEU A 987 -14.19 33.61 -10.96
CA LEU A 987 -12.89 33.73 -11.60
C LEU A 987 -12.96 34.73 -12.75
N LYS A 988 -11.99 35.66 -12.78
CA LYS A 988 -11.94 36.81 -13.68
C LYS A 988 -10.55 36.97 -14.30
N ASP A 989 -10.51 37.27 -15.60
CA ASP A 989 -9.30 37.59 -16.37
C ASP A 989 -9.43 38.98 -17.02
N GLU A 990 -8.47 39.88 -16.73
CA GLU A 990 -8.28 41.28 -17.19
C GLU A 990 -9.51 42.24 -17.24
N SER A 991 -10.73 41.75 -17.00
CA SER A 991 -12.02 42.46 -16.88
C SER A 991 -13.22 41.51 -17.09
N THR A 992 -13.01 40.31 -17.61
CA THR A 992 -14.06 39.35 -18.01
C THR A 992 -14.20 38.18 -17.04
N TYR A 993 -15.44 37.81 -16.70
CA TYR A 993 -15.69 36.59 -15.94
C TYR A 993 -15.51 35.38 -16.84
N GLN A 994 -14.76 34.38 -16.37
CA GLN A 994 -14.49 33.15 -17.10
C GLN A 994 -15.45 32.04 -16.66
N PHE A 995 -15.66 31.89 -15.35
CA PHE A 995 -16.61 30.95 -14.78
C PHE A 995 -16.94 31.28 -13.32
N PHE A 996 -17.96 30.62 -12.82
CA PHE A 996 -18.47 30.76 -11.46
C PHE A 996 -18.47 29.40 -10.76
N ILE A 997 -18.11 29.39 -9.48
CA ILE A 997 -18.18 28.21 -8.61
C ILE A 997 -19.10 28.54 -7.44
N ILE A 998 -20.13 27.72 -7.25
CA ILE A 998 -21.06 27.83 -6.14
C ILE A 998 -20.74 26.73 -5.14
N ALA A 999 -20.26 27.13 -3.96
CA ALA A 999 -19.97 26.20 -2.89
C ALA A 999 -21.26 25.60 -2.30
N ASN A 1000 -21.30 24.28 -2.20
CA ASN A 1000 -22.38 23.57 -1.52
C ASN A 1000 -21.96 23.21 -0.08
N ALA A 1001 -20.89 22.42 0.07
CA ALA A 1001 -20.42 21.97 1.37
C ALA A 1001 -18.93 21.59 1.33
N LEU A 1002 -18.19 21.93 2.38
CA LEU A 1002 -16.91 21.28 2.65
C LEU A 1002 -17.17 19.90 3.27
N ARG A 1003 -16.51 18.86 2.76
CA ARG A 1003 -16.70 17.47 3.18
C ARG A 1003 -15.37 16.82 3.51
N HIS A 1004 -15.38 15.88 4.45
CA HIS A 1004 -14.23 15.00 4.68
C HIS A 1004 -14.11 13.99 3.55
N ASP A 1005 -12.90 13.72 3.11
CA ASP A 1005 -12.60 12.65 2.17
C ASP A 1005 -12.09 11.43 2.95
N ARG A 1006 -12.97 10.43 3.13
CA ARG A 1006 -12.66 9.23 3.90
C ARG A 1006 -11.47 8.45 3.33
N ASP A 1007 -11.35 8.40 2.00
CA ASP A 1007 -10.30 7.62 1.31
C ASP A 1007 -8.91 8.25 1.47
N THR A 1008 -8.83 9.58 1.33
CA THR A 1008 -7.55 10.31 1.29
C THR A 1008 -7.09 10.85 2.64
N GLY A 1009 -7.96 10.78 3.66
CA GLY A 1009 -7.73 11.39 4.97
C GLY A 1009 -7.69 12.91 4.93
N SER A 1010 -8.25 13.52 3.87
CA SER A 1010 -8.22 14.97 3.59
C SER A 1010 -9.64 15.57 3.61
N VAL A 1011 -9.80 16.76 3.02
CA VAL A 1011 -11.10 17.40 2.75
C VAL A 1011 -11.26 17.75 1.27
N PHE A 1012 -12.50 17.95 0.83
CA PHE A 1012 -12.82 18.48 -0.48
C PHE A 1012 -14.07 19.36 -0.43
N LEU A 1013 -14.15 20.32 -1.35
CA LEU A 1013 -15.31 21.19 -1.53
C LEU A 1013 -16.26 20.58 -2.57
N ASP A 1014 -17.44 20.14 -2.12
CA ASP A 1014 -18.59 19.82 -2.96
C ASP A 1014 -19.19 21.14 -3.49
N ALA A 1015 -19.19 21.31 -4.80
CA ALA A 1015 -19.56 22.58 -5.44
C ALA A 1015 -20.22 22.37 -6.81
N PHE A 1016 -20.66 23.47 -7.39
CA PHE A 1016 -21.27 23.54 -8.71
C PHE A 1016 -20.50 24.53 -9.59
N TYR A 1017 -20.04 24.06 -10.74
CA TYR A 1017 -19.38 24.85 -11.77
C TYR A 1017 -20.39 25.40 -12.78
N MET A 1018 -20.24 26.67 -13.16
CA MET A 1018 -20.99 27.30 -14.25
C MET A 1018 -20.05 28.10 -15.16
N PRO A 1019 -19.99 27.81 -16.48
CA PRO A 1019 -19.22 28.61 -17.41
C PRO A 1019 -19.88 29.99 -17.60
N ALA A 1020 -19.08 31.06 -17.74
CA ALA A 1020 -19.58 32.42 -17.94
C ALA A 1020 -20.10 32.66 -19.36
N THR A 1021 -21.17 31.96 -19.73
CA THR A 1021 -21.83 32.08 -21.04
C THR A 1021 -22.64 33.37 -21.13
N ARG A 1022 -22.86 33.85 -22.37
CA ARG A 1022 -23.71 35.03 -22.63
C ARG A 1022 -25.12 34.85 -22.04
N ASP A 1023 -25.67 33.64 -22.18
CA ASP A 1023 -27.01 33.31 -21.69
C ASP A 1023 -27.10 33.37 -20.16
N LEU A 1024 -26.07 32.90 -19.44
CA LEU A 1024 -26.00 32.98 -17.99
C LEU A 1024 -25.86 34.44 -17.52
N ILE A 1025 -24.94 35.21 -18.11
CA ILE A 1025 -24.68 36.61 -17.74
C ILE A 1025 -25.91 37.51 -18.01
N ALA A 1026 -26.65 37.24 -19.09
CA ALA A 1026 -27.88 37.96 -19.43
C ALA A 1026 -29.09 37.53 -18.57
N HIS A 1027 -28.99 36.45 -17.80
CA HIS A 1027 -30.11 35.92 -17.02
C HIS A 1027 -30.46 36.86 -15.87
N LYS A 1028 -31.72 37.32 -15.79
CA LYS A 1028 -32.18 38.29 -14.78
C LYS A 1028 -31.89 37.85 -13.34
N SER A 1029 -32.17 36.59 -13.00
CA SER A 1029 -31.87 36.07 -11.65
C SER A 1029 -30.37 36.06 -11.34
N PHE A 1030 -29.52 35.86 -12.35
CA PHE A 1030 -28.07 35.89 -12.16
C PHE A 1030 -27.56 37.32 -11.96
N GLN A 1031 -28.07 38.29 -12.72
CA GLN A 1031 -27.78 39.72 -12.51
C GLN A 1031 -28.22 40.21 -11.12
N ALA A 1032 -29.36 39.69 -10.63
CA ALA A 1032 -29.81 39.96 -9.28
C ALA A 1032 -28.81 39.40 -8.25
N ILE A 1033 -28.35 38.16 -8.41
CA ILE A 1033 -27.34 37.53 -7.52
C ILE A 1033 -26.03 38.34 -7.47
N LEU A 1034 -25.62 38.95 -8.59
CA LEU A 1034 -24.43 39.81 -8.65
C LEU A 1034 -24.66 41.23 -8.09
N SER A 1035 -25.89 41.58 -7.72
CA SER A 1035 -26.20 42.89 -7.15
C SER A 1035 -25.66 42.99 -5.72
N PRO A 1036 -25.00 44.11 -5.34
CA PRO A 1036 -24.46 44.31 -3.99
C PRO A 1036 -25.55 44.34 -2.89
N ASN A 1037 -26.83 44.39 -3.25
CA ASN A 1037 -27.96 44.40 -2.33
C ASN A 1037 -28.43 43.00 -1.91
N ILE A 1038 -27.90 41.92 -2.51
CA ILE A 1038 -28.26 40.54 -2.14
C ILE A 1038 -27.18 39.97 -1.20
N ASN A 1039 -27.62 39.42 -0.08
CA ASN A 1039 -26.83 39.00 1.08
C ASN A 1039 -26.00 37.71 0.84
N HIS A 1040 -25.40 37.55 -0.34
CA HIS A 1040 -24.48 36.46 -0.65
C HIS A 1040 -23.04 36.97 -0.61
N HIS A 1041 -22.24 36.49 0.33
CA HIS A 1041 -20.80 36.77 0.31
C HIS A 1041 -20.20 36.10 -0.94
N SER A 1042 -19.74 36.94 -1.86
CA SER A 1042 -19.04 36.55 -3.08
C SER A 1042 -17.57 36.92 -3.00
N LEU A 1043 -16.70 36.09 -3.58
CA LEU A 1043 -15.26 36.37 -3.69
C LEU A 1043 -14.86 36.38 -5.17
N VAL A 1044 -14.19 37.46 -5.59
CA VAL A 1044 -13.61 37.57 -6.93
C VAL A 1044 -12.16 37.11 -6.87
N ILE A 1045 -11.81 36.16 -7.73
CA ILE A 1045 -10.46 35.61 -7.87
C ILE A 1045 -9.93 36.07 -9.22
N ASN A 1046 -8.92 36.94 -9.20
CA ASN A 1046 -8.22 37.36 -10.42
C ASN A 1046 -7.25 36.24 -10.82
N ALA A 1047 -7.29 35.84 -12.08
CA ALA A 1047 -6.47 34.79 -12.66
C ALA A 1047 -5.92 35.30 -13.99
N ASP A 1048 -4.66 35.00 -14.27
CA ASP A 1048 -4.05 35.31 -15.57
C ASP A 1048 -4.39 34.24 -16.63
N ALA A 1049 -3.90 34.42 -17.85
CA ALA A 1049 -4.15 33.50 -18.95
C ALA A 1049 -3.61 32.07 -18.69
N GLU A 1050 -2.51 31.91 -17.95
CA GLU A 1050 -1.93 30.61 -17.64
C GLU A 1050 -2.75 29.89 -16.55
N ASP A 1051 -3.19 30.62 -15.54
CA ASP A 1051 -4.13 30.15 -14.51
C ASP A 1051 -5.44 29.66 -15.14
N ILE A 1052 -6.04 30.47 -16.02
CA ILE A 1052 -7.30 30.10 -16.71
C ILE A 1052 -7.12 28.82 -17.52
N LYS A 1053 -5.99 28.67 -18.23
CA LYS A 1053 -5.69 27.45 -18.99
C LYS A 1053 -5.55 26.23 -18.07
N LEU A 1054 -4.90 26.37 -16.92
CA LEU A 1054 -4.81 25.30 -15.94
C LEU A 1054 -6.20 24.90 -15.41
N TRP A 1055 -7.03 25.88 -15.02
CA TRP A 1055 -8.40 25.64 -14.56
C TRP A 1055 -9.26 24.95 -15.62
N GLN A 1056 -9.12 25.31 -16.90
CA GLN A 1056 -9.81 24.65 -18.01
C GLN A 1056 -9.46 23.16 -18.12
N SER A 1057 -8.24 22.75 -17.75
CA SER A 1057 -7.85 21.33 -17.66
C SER A 1057 -8.32 20.65 -16.36
N LEU A 1058 -8.34 21.40 -15.25
CA LEU A 1058 -8.74 20.88 -13.93
C LEU A 1058 -10.23 20.58 -13.86
N ILE A 1059 -11.10 21.48 -14.34
CA ILE A 1059 -12.55 21.35 -14.16
C ILE A 1059 -13.12 20.00 -14.68
N PRO A 1060 -12.78 19.51 -15.90
CA PRO A 1060 -13.23 18.20 -16.35
C PRO A 1060 -12.85 17.05 -15.40
N ALA A 1061 -11.63 17.08 -14.83
CA ALA A 1061 -11.21 16.09 -13.84
C ALA A 1061 -12.04 16.18 -12.55
N LEU A 1062 -12.40 17.40 -12.11
CA LEU A 1062 -13.27 17.61 -10.93
C LEU A 1062 -14.71 17.13 -11.15
N VAL A 1063 -15.23 17.21 -12.38
CA VAL A 1063 -16.54 16.64 -12.76
C VAL A 1063 -16.47 15.11 -12.67
N GLU A 1064 -15.48 14.51 -13.33
CA GLU A 1064 -15.34 13.04 -13.38
C GLU A 1064 -15.02 12.44 -12.00
N ARG A 1065 -14.37 13.19 -11.12
CA ARG A 1065 -14.13 12.83 -9.72
C ARG A 1065 -15.44 12.52 -8.97
N CYS A 1066 -16.53 13.28 -9.19
CA CYS A 1066 -17.79 13.09 -8.46
C CYS A 1066 -19.00 12.67 -9.30
N ARG A 1067 -18.80 12.33 -10.58
CA ARG A 1067 -19.89 12.03 -11.51
C ARG A 1067 -20.76 10.84 -11.06
N SER A 1068 -22.06 11.11 -10.92
CA SER A 1068 -23.14 10.19 -10.52
C SER A 1068 -24.06 9.75 -11.67
N TRP A 1069 -23.86 10.29 -12.87
CA TRP A 1069 -24.69 10.10 -14.07
C TRP A 1069 -23.86 9.57 -15.23
N GLU A 1070 -24.48 8.98 -16.25
CA GLU A 1070 -23.77 8.42 -17.41
C GLU A 1070 -23.79 9.34 -18.64
N HIS A 1071 -22.74 9.24 -19.45
CA HIS A 1071 -22.60 9.99 -20.70
C HIS A 1071 -23.55 9.43 -21.77
N VAL A 1072 -24.41 10.28 -22.34
CA VAL A 1072 -25.30 9.90 -23.47
C VAL A 1072 -24.50 9.57 -24.73
N GLU A 1073 -25.06 8.78 -25.65
CA GLU A 1073 -24.36 8.31 -26.87
C GLU A 1073 -23.77 9.44 -27.74
N ASN A 1074 -24.48 10.55 -27.89
CA ASN A 1074 -24.04 11.72 -28.64
C ASN A 1074 -23.20 12.71 -27.80
N CYS A 1075 -22.73 12.31 -26.62
CA CYS A 1075 -21.91 13.15 -25.75
C CYS A 1075 -20.64 13.62 -26.48
N LYS A 1076 -20.23 14.88 -26.25
CA LYS A 1076 -18.98 15.45 -26.79
C LYS A 1076 -17.75 14.61 -26.40
N TRP A 1077 -17.74 14.03 -25.19
CA TRP A 1077 -16.68 13.11 -24.76
C TRP A 1077 -16.64 11.79 -25.54
N LYS A 1078 -17.79 11.25 -25.94
CA LYS A 1078 -17.86 10.03 -26.76
C LYS A 1078 -17.52 10.29 -28.23
N THR A 1079 -17.94 11.44 -28.76
CA THR A 1079 -17.87 11.74 -30.20
C THR A 1079 -16.60 12.50 -30.62
N LYS A 1080 -16.15 13.49 -29.82
CA LYS A 1080 -14.96 14.33 -30.08
C LYS A 1080 -14.34 14.82 -28.76
N PRO A 1081 -13.65 13.95 -28.00
CA PRO A 1081 -13.12 14.32 -26.69
C PRO A 1081 -12.04 15.42 -26.81
N SER A 1082 -12.17 16.47 -26.00
CA SER A 1082 -11.25 17.62 -25.93
C SER A 1082 -10.85 17.88 -24.48
N LYS A 1083 -9.57 18.28 -24.29
CA LYS A 1083 -8.95 18.53 -22.98
C LYS A 1083 -9.65 19.63 -22.17
N ALA A 1084 -10.34 20.56 -22.83
CA ALA A 1084 -10.96 21.73 -22.20
C ALA A 1084 -12.51 21.68 -22.20
N SER A 1085 -13.13 20.61 -22.71
CA SER A 1085 -14.59 20.56 -22.84
C SER A 1085 -15.25 19.75 -21.74
N ILE A 1086 -16.13 20.38 -20.98
CA ILE A 1086 -17.15 19.68 -20.20
C ILE A 1086 -18.28 19.29 -21.15
N CYS A 1087 -18.87 18.11 -20.98
CA CYS A 1087 -20.06 17.73 -21.73
C CYS A 1087 -21.34 18.32 -21.14
N ASP A 1088 -22.37 18.42 -21.97
CA ASP A 1088 -23.67 18.96 -21.57
C ASP A 1088 -24.49 17.94 -20.74
N CYS A 1089 -24.03 16.67 -20.64
CA CYS A 1089 -24.71 15.59 -19.89
C CYS A 1089 -24.91 15.90 -18.40
N GLY A 1090 -23.99 16.68 -17.81
CA GLY A 1090 -24.00 17.04 -16.39
C GLY A 1090 -24.84 18.26 -16.05
N LEU A 1091 -25.30 19.02 -17.05
CA LEU A 1091 -26.06 20.26 -16.83
C LEU A 1091 -27.37 19.97 -16.10
N GLY A 1092 -27.59 20.66 -14.98
CA GLY A 1092 -28.81 20.49 -14.18
C GLY A 1092 -28.91 19.15 -13.43
N LYS A 1093 -27.85 18.33 -13.42
CA LYS A 1093 -27.81 17.09 -12.62
C LYS A 1093 -27.42 17.39 -11.18
N ASP A 1094 -27.99 16.64 -10.24
CA ASP A 1094 -27.76 16.80 -8.79
C ASP A 1094 -28.10 18.17 -8.18
N VAL A 1095 -28.71 19.08 -8.95
CA VAL A 1095 -28.96 20.46 -8.52
C VAL A 1095 -30.02 20.61 -7.42
N SER A 1096 -30.75 19.54 -7.08
CA SER A 1096 -31.59 19.51 -5.88
C SER A 1096 -30.80 19.75 -4.59
N LYS A 1097 -29.48 19.52 -4.62
CA LYS A 1097 -28.56 19.75 -3.50
C LYS A 1097 -28.03 21.19 -3.46
N MET A 1098 -28.23 21.97 -4.52
CA MET A 1098 -27.81 23.36 -4.61
C MET A 1098 -28.69 24.25 -3.70
N SER A 1099 -28.12 25.32 -3.13
CA SER A 1099 -28.90 26.27 -2.31
C SER A 1099 -30.10 26.82 -3.09
N SER A 1100 -31.23 27.01 -2.41
CA SER A 1100 -32.45 27.58 -2.99
C SER A 1100 -32.22 28.94 -3.66
N ASP A 1101 -31.22 29.68 -3.17
CA ASP A 1101 -30.82 30.99 -3.68
C ASP A 1101 -30.40 30.97 -5.16
N PHE A 1102 -29.96 29.81 -5.66
CA PHE A 1102 -29.47 29.63 -7.02
C PHE A 1102 -30.38 28.75 -7.89
N ARG A 1103 -31.60 28.45 -7.42
CA ARG A 1103 -32.52 27.51 -8.09
C ARG A 1103 -32.83 27.91 -9.54
N ASP A 1104 -32.99 29.20 -9.81
CA ASP A 1104 -33.34 29.72 -11.14
C ASP A 1104 -32.22 29.55 -12.18
N ILE A 1105 -30.97 29.38 -11.72
CA ILE A 1105 -29.79 29.23 -12.58
C ILE A 1105 -29.21 27.82 -12.55
N ALA A 1106 -29.80 26.92 -11.75
CA ALA A 1106 -29.35 25.54 -11.57
C ALA A 1106 -29.16 24.77 -12.87
N ARG A 1107 -29.98 25.02 -13.91
CA ARG A 1107 -29.85 24.37 -15.23
C ARG A 1107 -28.50 24.60 -15.92
N PHE A 1108 -27.76 25.64 -15.54
CA PHE A 1108 -26.43 25.96 -16.10
C PHE A 1108 -25.29 25.31 -15.31
N ALA A 1109 -25.59 24.64 -14.20
CA ALA A 1109 -24.61 24.10 -13.28
C ALA A 1109 -24.25 22.64 -13.55
N THR A 1110 -22.99 22.29 -13.34
CA THR A 1110 -22.48 20.92 -13.27
C THR A 1110 -21.78 20.71 -11.93
N ARG A 1111 -22.12 19.63 -11.22
CA ARG A 1111 -21.49 19.32 -9.92
C ARG A 1111 -20.02 18.95 -10.08
N ILE A 1112 -19.17 19.47 -9.20
CA ILE A 1112 -17.73 19.22 -9.13
C ILE A 1112 -17.32 18.93 -7.67
N ALA A 1113 -16.23 18.19 -7.49
CA ALA A 1113 -15.61 17.98 -6.17
C ALA A 1113 -14.16 18.45 -6.20
N ILE A 1114 -13.86 19.57 -5.52
CA ILE A 1114 -12.55 20.21 -5.51
C ILE A 1114 -11.72 19.67 -4.32
N PRO A 1115 -10.69 18.84 -4.53
CA PRO A 1115 -9.90 18.29 -3.42
C PRO A 1115 -8.88 19.30 -2.88
N ALA A 1116 -8.52 19.18 -1.60
CA ALA A 1116 -7.26 19.74 -1.12
C ALA A 1116 -6.09 18.98 -1.80
N MET A 1117 -5.30 19.69 -2.60
CA MET A 1117 -4.18 19.10 -3.34
C MET A 1117 -2.87 19.20 -2.55
N SER A 1118 -2.22 18.07 -2.36
CA SER A 1118 -0.93 17.97 -1.68
C SER A 1118 0.22 17.84 -2.67
N ALA A 1119 1.39 18.33 -2.29
CA ALA A 1119 2.67 17.96 -2.89
C ALA A 1119 2.99 16.48 -2.62
N VAL A 1120 3.95 15.96 -3.36
CA VAL A 1120 4.27 14.54 -3.40
C VAL A 1120 5.52 14.27 -2.56
N PRO A 1121 5.41 13.57 -1.41
CA PRO A 1121 6.52 13.44 -0.44
C PRO A 1121 7.70 12.61 -0.95
N TYR A 1122 7.49 11.72 -1.93
CA TYR A 1122 8.56 10.96 -2.59
C TYR A 1122 9.16 11.66 -3.82
N LEU A 1123 8.82 12.92 -4.02
CA LEU A 1123 9.34 13.74 -5.12
C LEU A 1123 10.05 14.98 -4.60
N GLU A 1124 9.55 15.57 -3.52
CA GLU A 1124 10.06 16.81 -2.93
C GLU A 1124 10.05 16.77 -1.41
N SER A 1125 10.98 17.51 -0.79
CA SER A 1125 11.01 17.73 0.66
C SER A 1125 9.73 18.44 1.14
N MET A 1126 9.09 17.91 2.18
CA MET A 1126 7.85 18.46 2.73
C MET A 1126 8.06 19.36 3.96
N THR A 1127 9.15 19.16 4.70
CA THR A 1127 9.39 19.80 6.00
C THR A 1127 10.77 20.44 6.04
N SER A 1128 10.83 21.67 6.57
CA SER A 1128 12.08 22.34 6.94
C SER A 1128 12.25 22.33 8.46
N GLN A 1129 13.48 22.53 8.94
CA GLN A 1129 13.76 22.59 10.38
C GLN A 1129 12.97 23.70 11.09
N GLU A 1130 12.71 24.81 10.40
CA GLU A 1130 11.89 25.92 10.90
C GLU A 1130 10.39 25.58 10.98
N SER A 1131 9.88 24.81 10.00
CA SER A 1131 8.49 24.33 9.99
C SER A 1131 8.21 23.41 11.20
N MET A 1132 9.20 22.61 11.58
CA MET A 1132 9.13 21.72 12.74
C MET A 1132 9.00 22.49 14.07
N TYR A 1133 9.67 23.63 14.22
CA TYR A 1133 9.55 24.46 15.43
C TYR A 1133 8.17 25.11 15.56
N ARG A 1134 7.64 25.69 14.48
CA ARG A 1134 6.31 26.34 14.49
C ARG A 1134 5.18 25.36 14.83
N LEU A 1135 5.23 24.15 14.27
CA LEU A 1135 4.26 23.09 14.56
C LEU A 1135 4.35 22.60 16.02
N THR A 1136 5.56 22.54 16.59
CA THR A 1136 5.73 22.17 18.00
C THR A 1136 5.02 23.16 18.92
N ASP A 1137 5.06 24.46 18.60
CA ASP A 1137 4.34 25.50 19.33
C ASP A 1137 2.81 25.39 19.13
N GLU A 1138 2.34 25.09 17.91
CA GLU A 1138 0.92 24.84 17.64
C GLU A 1138 0.38 23.63 18.41
N MET A 1139 1.15 22.52 18.49
CA MET A 1139 0.80 21.34 19.28
C MET A 1139 0.72 21.63 20.78
N GLN A 1140 1.62 22.48 21.29
CA GLN A 1140 1.56 22.94 22.67
C GLN A 1140 0.33 23.81 22.92
N THR A 1141 0.00 24.68 21.97
CA THR A 1141 -1.17 25.57 22.02
C THR A 1141 -2.47 24.77 21.99
N ALA A 1142 -2.63 23.83 21.07
CA ALA A 1142 -3.80 22.95 20.98
C ALA A 1142 -4.02 22.13 22.28
N ARG A 1143 -2.94 21.68 22.92
CA ARG A 1143 -3.00 21.03 24.24
C ARG A 1143 -3.46 21.97 25.35
N LEU A 1144 -3.05 23.24 25.31
CA LEU A 1144 -3.48 24.26 26.28
C LEU A 1144 -4.95 24.64 26.06
N GLU A 1145 -5.37 24.81 24.82
CA GLU A 1145 -6.76 25.13 24.44
C GLU A 1145 -7.73 24.00 24.82
N GLN A 1146 -7.38 22.74 24.58
CA GLN A 1146 -8.20 21.60 25.01
C GLN A 1146 -8.30 21.51 26.54
N ARG A 1147 -7.24 21.85 27.29
CA ARG A 1147 -7.31 21.93 28.76
C ARG A 1147 -8.21 23.07 29.25
N GLN A 1148 -8.23 24.19 28.54
CA GLN A 1148 -9.11 25.33 28.85
C GLN A 1148 -10.57 25.04 28.50
N GLN A 1149 -10.85 24.32 27.40
CA GLN A 1149 -12.21 23.91 27.01
C GLN A 1149 -12.81 22.81 27.91
N GLN A 1150 -11.98 22.08 28.67
CA GLN A 1150 -12.44 21.10 29.67
C GLN A 1150 -12.76 21.73 31.05
N GLN A 1151 -12.60 23.04 31.24
CA GLN A 1151 -13.10 23.73 32.43
C GLN A 1151 -14.58 24.10 32.27
N PRO A 1152 -15.44 23.87 33.27
CA PRO A 1152 -16.84 24.30 33.22
C PRO A 1152 -16.92 25.82 33.09
N LEU A 1153 -17.58 26.31 32.03
CA LEU A 1153 -17.85 27.73 31.79
C LEU A 1153 -18.63 28.34 32.98
N ILE A 1154 -17.97 29.20 33.75
CA ILE A 1154 -18.65 30.22 34.56
C ILE A 1154 -18.65 31.52 33.71
N PRO A 1155 -19.80 32.18 33.49
CA PRO A 1155 -19.85 33.37 32.64
C PRO A 1155 -19.04 34.53 33.26
N SER A 1156 -18.29 35.20 32.39
CA SER A 1156 -17.54 36.42 32.69
C SER A 1156 -18.45 37.55 33.16
N SER A 1157 -18.16 38.11 34.34
CA SER A 1157 -18.33 39.54 34.60
C SER A 1157 -17.47 39.97 35.79
N ASN A 1158 -16.42 40.75 35.52
CA ASN A 1158 -15.79 41.76 36.39
C ASN A 1158 -15.99 41.64 37.92
N ALA A 1159 -15.04 41.02 38.67
CA ALA A 1159 -14.77 41.24 40.11
C ALA A 1159 -13.66 40.30 40.67
N PRO A 1160 -12.99 40.62 41.81
CA PRO A 1160 -11.61 40.21 42.12
C PRO A 1160 -11.45 38.86 42.85
N ASP A 1161 -10.23 38.30 42.74
CA ASP A 1161 -9.58 37.18 43.48
C ASP A 1161 -10.46 36.25 44.34
N ALA A 1162 -10.73 35.06 43.81
CA ALA A 1162 -11.46 33.97 44.46
C ALA A 1162 -10.62 33.09 45.41
N SER A 1163 -9.62 33.66 46.10
CA SER A 1163 -8.80 32.93 47.08
C SER A 1163 -9.26 33.11 48.54
N ASN A 1164 -10.40 33.80 48.79
CA ASN A 1164 -10.83 34.17 50.15
C ASN A 1164 -12.35 34.02 50.44
N MET A 1165 -13.01 33.04 49.82
CA MET A 1165 -14.45 32.80 50.02
C MET A 1165 -14.72 31.54 50.86
N ASP A 1166 -15.09 31.74 52.13
CA ASP A 1166 -15.59 30.68 53.01
C ASP A 1166 -17.12 30.66 53.06
N ALA A 1167 -17.70 29.49 53.39
CA ALA A 1167 -19.15 29.31 53.57
C ALA A 1167 -19.57 29.41 55.04
N CYS A 1168 -20.71 30.05 55.31
CA CYS A 1168 -21.26 30.13 56.66
C CYS A 1168 -21.70 28.75 57.17
N GLY A 1169 -21.20 28.34 58.34
CA GLY A 1169 -21.53 27.07 58.97
C GLY A 1169 -22.99 26.90 59.42
N HIS A 1170 -23.86 27.89 59.20
CA HIS A 1170 -25.30 27.80 59.44
C HIS A 1170 -26.12 27.94 58.16
N CYS A 1171 -26.13 29.13 57.55
CA CYS A 1171 -26.98 29.45 56.40
C CYS A 1171 -26.31 29.13 55.04
N ARG A 1172 -25.08 28.61 55.03
CA ARG A 1172 -24.31 28.21 53.84
C ARG A 1172 -24.01 29.33 52.83
N THR A 1173 -24.34 30.58 53.15
CA THR A 1173 -23.97 31.74 52.33
C THR A 1173 -22.45 31.88 52.23
N ILE A 1174 -21.94 31.96 51.01
CA ILE A 1174 -20.53 32.15 50.69
C ILE A 1174 -20.28 33.65 50.48
N LYS A 1175 -19.39 34.24 51.29
CA LYS A 1175 -18.98 35.64 51.13
C LYS A 1175 -17.62 35.88 51.81
N PRO A 1176 -16.81 36.86 51.35
CA PRO A 1176 -15.58 37.22 52.03
C PRO A 1176 -15.85 37.79 53.44
N GLY A 1177 -14.88 37.63 54.36
CA GLY A 1177 -14.92 38.23 55.70
C GLY A 1177 -15.83 37.53 56.72
N LEU A 1178 -16.11 36.23 56.57
CA LEU A 1178 -16.82 35.48 57.61
C LEU A 1178 -16.02 35.43 58.91
N LYS A 1179 -16.72 35.56 60.05
CA LYS A 1179 -16.09 35.50 61.37
C LYS A 1179 -15.87 34.04 61.77
N ALA A 1180 -14.62 33.64 61.93
CA ALA A 1180 -14.26 32.31 62.42
C ALA A 1180 -14.73 32.12 63.87
N CYS A 1181 -15.06 30.88 64.24
CA CYS A 1181 -15.35 30.56 65.62
C CYS A 1181 -14.10 30.80 66.47
N THR A 1182 -14.20 31.67 67.48
CA THR A 1182 -13.08 32.07 68.35
C THR A 1182 -12.48 30.94 69.18
N ARG A 1183 -13.06 29.74 69.15
CA ARG A 1183 -12.55 28.57 69.88
C ARG A 1183 -11.82 27.57 68.99
N CYS A 1184 -12.40 27.15 67.86
CA CYS A 1184 -11.80 26.12 67.00
C CYS A 1184 -11.23 26.68 65.69
N GLU A 1185 -11.61 27.91 65.32
CA GLU A 1185 -11.29 28.63 64.08
C GLU A 1185 -11.66 27.94 62.75
N LYS A 1186 -12.09 26.67 62.79
CA LYS A 1186 -12.40 25.82 61.64
C LYS A 1186 -13.73 26.11 60.95
N VAL A 1187 -14.71 26.66 61.67
CA VAL A 1187 -16.03 26.99 61.12
C VAL A 1187 -16.25 28.50 61.18
N LYS A 1188 -16.67 29.11 60.07
CA LYS A 1188 -16.90 30.55 59.96
C LYS A 1188 -18.39 30.89 59.80
N TYR A 1189 -18.81 32.07 60.26
CA TYR A 1189 -20.21 32.48 60.28
C TYR A 1189 -20.40 33.89 59.73
N CYS A 1190 -21.57 34.15 59.13
CA CYS A 1190 -21.92 35.48 58.63
C CYS A 1190 -22.00 36.53 59.74
N ASN A 1191 -22.50 36.14 60.91
CA ASN A 1191 -22.69 36.99 62.09
C ASN A 1191 -22.94 36.11 63.34
N HIS A 1192 -23.01 36.76 64.51
CA HIS A 1192 -23.28 36.09 65.79
C HIS A 1192 -24.62 35.33 65.79
N THR A 1193 -25.62 35.80 65.05
CA THR A 1193 -26.93 35.13 64.92
C THR A 1193 -26.80 33.76 64.25
N CYS A 1194 -26.08 33.68 63.13
CA CYS A 1194 -25.78 32.41 62.45
C CYS A 1194 -24.95 31.48 63.33
N GLN A 1195 -23.95 32.01 64.05
CA GLN A 1195 -23.17 31.21 64.99
C GLN A 1195 -24.05 30.63 66.11
N LYS A 1196 -24.91 31.44 66.72
CA LYS A 1196 -25.82 31.01 67.81
C LYS A 1196 -26.82 29.95 67.34
N ALA A 1197 -27.33 30.10 66.11
CA ALA A 1197 -28.26 29.15 65.51
C ALA A 1197 -27.59 27.80 65.18
N ALA A 1198 -26.35 27.80 64.67
CA ALA A 1198 -25.57 26.57 64.48
C ALA A 1198 -24.92 26.02 65.75
N TRP A 1199 -24.91 26.76 66.87
CA TRP A 1199 -24.14 26.41 68.06
C TRP A 1199 -24.60 25.10 68.72
N LYS A 1200 -25.91 24.78 68.66
CA LYS A 1200 -26.44 23.53 69.22
C LYS A 1200 -25.81 22.29 68.57
N THR A 1201 -25.50 22.38 67.28
CA THR A 1201 -24.84 21.32 66.52
C THR A 1201 -23.33 21.44 66.60
N HIS A 1202 -22.78 22.63 66.33
CA HIS A 1202 -21.33 22.87 66.29
C HIS A 1202 -20.64 22.65 67.65
N LYS A 1203 -21.29 22.94 68.80
CA LYS A 1203 -20.69 22.75 70.13
C LYS A 1203 -20.20 21.32 70.37
N LYS A 1204 -20.81 20.31 69.75
CA LYS A 1204 -20.41 18.89 69.90
C LYS A 1204 -19.05 18.59 69.26
N GLU A 1205 -18.68 19.36 68.24
CA GLU A 1205 -17.49 19.14 67.41
C GLU A 1205 -16.43 20.25 67.61
N CYS A 1206 -16.80 21.36 68.26
CA CYS A 1206 -15.93 22.51 68.53
C CYS A 1206 -14.88 22.20 69.62
N LYS A 1207 -13.71 21.73 69.20
CA LYS A 1207 -12.50 21.55 70.03
C LYS A 1207 -11.46 22.63 69.71
N ARG A 1208 -10.67 23.06 70.71
CA ARG A 1208 -9.56 23.99 70.50
C ARG A 1208 -8.50 23.36 69.59
#